data_AF-A0A3M8EEG6-F1
#
_entry.id   AF-A0A3M8EEG6-F1
#
_cell.length_a   1.000
_cell.length_b   1.000
_cell.length_c   1.000
_cell.angle_alpha   90.00
_cell.angle_beta   90.00
_cell.angle_gamma   90.00
#
_symmetry.space_group_name_H-M   'P 1'
#
loop_
_entity.id
_entity.type
_entity.pdbx_description
1 polymer ?
#
loop_
_entity_poly.entity_id
_entity_poly.type
_entity_poly.pdbx_seq_one_letter_code
_entity_poly.pdbx_strand_id
1 'polypeptide(L)'
;MKKQYKRILPATVILLLVAGCAEEMMNVPTAKETVGKQITIHAGMSGDTGTRVAYDDVSLKLTWEADDQLLVVGFDDSGNYKGQSTFTYTGIPGKTSGPFTGTAISGAVKYKVYYPATITVDEETGAVTYPSMSNQEQEADGYAAHLKEVVVLENTEVTDLAVAIRLTMMSSIVKFDLTNVPAQVGTLKKLEWKVETDTGIKTVSMNFASGAVMFSLSENSLTAYMGFLPAEIPNLKAGGTSAVILVGDKTYKGGFISTAGKTYTAGQRYTAALSDGWLEEVGSHEAGDVIVYDQLGALKNYYSCTADNIRCDTIINKALREVVQLGRGTVYLKGPFTFLIGDTVKIGDNTHLRGDSDVKVQPHDGANWAEYIPLIGNMSDFNQNIEISGFQLYGNESGVVTPPKLDRYYLCIILNGSNISIHNMHLSGNYGDGILIGRNSPAFNENIQIYNNTINRIQHDAVSVNKGKNVQVYNNRITSRLNCGIRMYNTNIVEVYDNYITSNNEGGAGIQIQKWGNISMDQINIHDNEIYKPKTHGIWIFGAGSYGSSVAKISVHHNRIYNTGQHGIISDGFDATVENNVIDGAGYSGIIQANVYSYPPPETLTFVLTAKNNIISNNRYYGIRNNLSETHSFSISYNCFFNNTEGDTYNIELPASNIIADPQFADRTNHDFHLKSQYGRWNGTAWITDQLTSPCIDAGDPADNYSTEPTPNGNRINIGVYGNTDEASKSAN
;
A
#
# COMPACT_ATOMS: atom_id res chain seq x y z
N MET A 1 -18.63 -29.95 -13.37
CA MET A 1 -17.23 -29.99 -12.87
C MET A 1 -16.66 -28.60 -13.12
N LYS A 2 -16.33 -27.75 -12.16
CA LYS A 2 -15.79 -27.91 -10.82
C LYS A 2 -16.26 -26.73 -9.95
N LYS A 3 -16.29 -26.98 -8.65
CA LYS A 3 -16.74 -26.09 -7.59
C LYS A 3 -15.72 -24.98 -7.30
N GLN A 4 -16.28 -23.83 -6.96
CA GLN A 4 -15.69 -22.68 -6.28
C GLN A 4 -15.04 -23.07 -4.95
N TYR A 5 -13.97 -22.36 -4.59
CA TYR A 5 -13.55 -22.17 -3.20
C TYR A 5 -13.93 -20.75 -2.79
N LYS A 6 -14.73 -20.63 -1.74
CA LYS A 6 -15.15 -19.38 -1.10
C LYS A 6 -14.67 -19.43 0.34
N ARG A 7 -13.67 -18.60 0.69
CA ARG A 7 -13.29 -18.28 2.07
C ARG A 7 -14.21 -17.15 2.57
N ILE A 8 -14.84 -17.33 3.73
CA ILE A 8 -15.47 -16.26 4.52
C ILE A 8 -14.92 -16.40 5.95
N LEU A 9 -14.39 -15.30 6.46
CA LEU A 9 -14.24 -14.97 7.87
C LEU A 9 -15.42 -14.08 8.27
N PRO A 10 -15.99 -14.19 9.49
CA PRO A 10 -16.68 -13.06 10.09
C PRO A 10 -16.05 -12.65 11.44
N ALA A 11 -16.01 -11.34 11.66
CA ALA A 11 -15.72 -10.69 12.92
C ALA A 11 -17.00 -10.48 13.74
N THR A 12 -16.82 -10.56 15.06
CA THR A 12 -17.78 -10.51 16.16
C THR A 12 -18.38 -9.12 16.41
N VAL A 13 -19.65 -9.05 16.85
CA VAL A 13 -20.17 -7.92 17.66
C VAL A 13 -20.92 -8.48 18.88
N ILE A 14 -20.64 -7.85 20.03
CA ILE A 14 -21.05 -8.15 21.42
C ILE A 14 -22.53 -7.82 21.69
N LEU A 15 -23.20 -8.63 22.53
CA LEU A 15 -24.51 -8.33 23.11
C LEU A 15 -24.51 -8.47 24.66
N LEU A 16 -25.16 -7.54 25.35
CA LEU A 16 -25.43 -7.58 26.80
C LEU A 16 -26.77 -8.28 27.13
N LEU A 17 -26.69 -9.23 28.07
CA LEU A 17 -27.63 -9.84 29.05
C LEU A 17 -28.92 -9.03 29.43
N VAL A 18 -30.09 -9.57 29.86
CA VAL A 18 -30.43 -10.64 30.86
C VAL A 18 -31.90 -11.16 30.71
N ALA A 19 -32.07 -12.48 30.91
CA ALA A 19 -33.17 -13.33 31.49
C ALA A 19 -34.66 -13.36 31.05
N GLY A 20 -35.18 -14.61 30.99
CA GLY A 20 -36.56 -15.00 31.37
C GLY A 20 -37.21 -16.09 30.50
N CYS A 21 -37.15 -17.37 30.91
CA CYS A 21 -37.66 -18.54 30.17
C CYS A 21 -39.18 -18.80 30.29
N ALA A 22 -39.85 -19.22 29.20
CA ALA A 22 -40.59 -20.51 29.06
C ALA A 22 -41.23 -20.66 27.64
N GLU A 23 -41.30 -21.91 27.18
CA GLU A 23 -41.58 -22.55 25.85
C GLU A 23 -42.87 -22.09 25.11
N GLU A 24 -43.06 -22.19 23.77
CA GLU A 24 -43.01 -23.38 22.88
C GLU A 24 -42.88 -23.07 21.36
N MET A 25 -42.17 -23.97 20.65
CA MET A 25 -42.28 -24.45 19.24
C MET A 25 -42.21 -23.51 18.01
N MET A 26 -41.11 -23.60 17.26
CA MET A 26 -41.07 -24.21 15.90
C MET A 26 -39.62 -24.32 15.37
N ASN A 27 -39.30 -25.49 14.83
CA ASN A 27 -37.96 -25.95 14.49
C ASN A 27 -37.49 -25.39 13.13
N VAL A 28 -36.61 -24.37 13.15
CA VAL A 28 -35.79 -23.96 12.00
C VAL A 28 -34.36 -24.43 12.30
N PRO A 29 -33.67 -25.15 11.39
CA PRO A 29 -32.29 -25.56 11.63
C PRO A 29 -31.42 -24.31 11.66
N THR A 30 -31.15 -23.84 12.87
CA THR A 30 -30.14 -22.84 13.14
C THR A 30 -28.81 -23.47 12.72
N ALA A 31 -28.16 -22.90 11.72
CA ALA A 31 -26.73 -23.06 11.56
C ALA A 31 -26.10 -22.55 12.87
N LYS A 32 -25.85 -23.47 13.81
CA LYS A 32 -24.96 -23.20 14.93
C LYS A 32 -23.65 -22.80 14.28
N GLU A 33 -23.25 -21.54 14.48
CA GLU A 33 -21.84 -21.22 14.49
C GLU A 33 -21.18 -22.25 15.40
N THR A 34 -20.34 -23.11 14.83
CA THR A 34 -19.45 -23.96 15.61
C THR A 34 -18.44 -23.01 16.25
N VAL A 35 -18.81 -22.43 17.39
CA VAL A 35 -17.85 -21.82 18.31
C VAL A 35 -16.84 -22.93 18.59
N GLY A 36 -15.63 -22.79 18.07
CA GLY A 36 -14.58 -23.77 18.27
C GLY A 36 -14.44 -24.03 19.77
N LYS A 37 -14.45 -25.31 20.15
CA LYS A 37 -14.39 -25.71 21.57
C LYS A 37 -13.15 -25.07 22.20
N GLN A 38 -13.36 -24.16 23.15
CA GLN A 38 -12.25 -23.65 23.94
C GLN A 38 -11.66 -24.79 24.77
N ILE A 39 -10.34 -24.87 24.78
CA ILE A 39 -9.58 -25.80 25.60
C ILE A 39 -8.49 -25.04 26.33
N THR A 40 -8.17 -25.52 27.53
CA THR A 40 -7.07 -25.02 28.34
C THR A 40 -5.97 -26.06 28.39
N ILE A 41 -4.77 -25.67 27.98
CA ILE A 41 -3.54 -26.47 28.09
C ILE A 41 -2.71 -25.90 29.25
N HIS A 42 -1.92 -26.75 29.90
CA HIS A 42 -0.95 -26.29 30.88
C HIS A 42 0.44 -26.34 30.26
N ALA A 43 1.11 -25.20 30.17
CA ALA A 43 2.46 -25.13 29.61
C ALA A 43 3.44 -24.58 30.66
N GLY A 44 4.65 -25.11 30.67
CA GLY A 44 5.75 -24.64 31.50
C GLY A 44 7.10 -24.88 30.86
N MET A 45 8.13 -24.25 31.37
CA MET A 45 9.51 -24.46 30.92
C MET A 45 10.18 -25.59 31.70
N SER A 46 11.16 -26.26 31.07
CA SER A 46 12.03 -27.20 31.77
C SER A 46 12.79 -26.49 32.91
N GLY A 47 12.89 -27.15 34.07
CA GLY A 47 13.24 -26.54 35.35
C GLY A 47 14.68 -26.08 35.56
N ASP A 48 15.51 -25.99 34.53
CA ASP A 48 16.86 -25.46 34.60
C ASP A 48 17.13 -24.63 33.36
N THR A 49 17.73 -23.46 33.58
CA THR A 49 18.22 -22.45 32.62
C THR A 49 17.17 -21.43 32.13
N GLY A 50 17.31 -20.22 32.68
CA GLY A 50 16.38 -19.10 32.52
C GLY A 50 16.51 -18.30 31.23
N THR A 51 15.67 -17.25 31.17
CA THR A 51 15.46 -16.16 30.19
C THR A 51 14.14 -16.17 29.35
N ARG A 52 13.20 -15.21 29.65
CA ARG A 52 11.86 -15.01 29.00
C ARG A 52 11.35 -13.56 28.89
N VAL A 53 10.16 -13.43 28.25
CA VAL A 53 9.07 -12.42 28.34
C VAL A 53 9.13 -11.36 29.44
N ALA A 54 9.29 -11.75 30.71
CA ALA A 54 9.76 -10.86 31.75
C ALA A 54 11.20 -11.27 32.07
N TYR A 55 12.16 -10.53 31.56
CA TYR A 55 13.56 -10.81 31.86
C TYR A 55 13.91 -10.08 33.17
N ASP A 56 14.04 -10.86 34.25
CA ASP A 56 14.56 -10.40 35.54
C ASP A 56 16.00 -10.90 35.73
N ASP A 57 16.96 -10.01 35.51
CA ASP A 57 18.40 -10.30 35.66
C ASP A 57 18.78 -10.69 37.09
N VAL A 58 17.99 -10.29 38.09
CA VAL A 58 18.27 -10.55 39.50
C VAL A 58 17.89 -11.97 39.88
N SER A 59 16.70 -12.43 39.47
CA SER A 59 16.22 -13.77 39.81
C SER A 59 16.60 -14.85 38.80
N LEU A 60 17.08 -14.46 37.61
CA LEU A 60 17.46 -15.35 36.50
C LEU A 60 16.34 -16.33 36.11
N LYS A 61 15.09 -15.87 36.19
CA LYS A 61 13.89 -16.69 35.96
C LYS A 61 13.18 -16.29 34.68
N LEU A 62 12.40 -17.25 34.21
CA LEU A 62 11.69 -17.22 32.95
C LEU A 62 10.20 -17.42 33.27
N THR A 63 9.40 -16.34 33.28
CA THR A 63 8.01 -16.36 33.80
C THR A 63 6.96 -15.86 32.83
N TRP A 64 5.72 -16.36 32.93
CA TRP A 64 4.61 -15.92 32.08
C TRP A 64 4.09 -14.56 32.54
N GLU A 65 3.91 -13.65 31.59
CA GLU A 65 3.24 -12.38 31.78
C GLU A 65 1.78 -12.48 31.31
N ALA A 66 0.98 -11.48 31.67
CA ALA A 66 -0.36 -11.34 31.12
C ALA A 66 -0.28 -11.27 29.58
N ASP A 67 -1.26 -11.88 28.92
CA ASP A 67 -1.43 -11.84 27.46
C ASP A 67 -0.35 -12.54 26.64
N ASP A 68 0.58 -13.28 27.26
CA ASP A 68 1.49 -14.15 26.53
C ASP A 68 0.75 -15.18 25.68
N GLN A 69 1.25 -15.44 24.48
CA GLN A 69 0.60 -16.34 23.53
C GLN A 69 1.53 -17.44 23.06
N LEU A 70 1.00 -18.66 23.05
CA LEU A 70 1.57 -19.83 22.40
C LEU A 70 0.90 -20.05 21.05
N LEU A 71 1.70 -20.48 20.08
CA LEU A 71 1.20 -21.04 18.84
C LEU A 71 1.13 -22.56 18.97
N VAL A 72 -0.06 -23.14 18.76
CA VAL A 72 -0.26 -24.58 18.69
C VAL A 72 -0.55 -24.95 17.25
N VAL A 73 0.25 -25.85 16.69
CA VAL A 73 0.15 -26.36 15.31
C VAL A 73 -0.33 -27.80 15.39
N GLY A 74 -1.46 -28.12 14.76
CA GLY A 74 -2.12 -29.42 14.83
C GLY A 74 -1.90 -30.28 13.59
N PHE A 75 -1.74 -31.59 13.81
CA PHE A 75 -1.51 -32.60 12.79
C PHE A 75 -2.42 -33.83 13.03
N ASP A 76 -2.81 -34.54 11.97
CA ASP A 76 -3.45 -35.86 12.11
C ASP A 76 -2.45 -36.97 12.46
N ASP A 77 -2.96 -38.19 12.66
CA ASP A 77 -2.16 -39.38 12.95
C ASP A 77 -1.10 -39.67 11.88
N SER A 78 -1.39 -39.32 10.63
CA SER A 78 -0.49 -39.49 9.48
C SER A 78 0.55 -38.38 9.35
N GLY A 79 0.49 -37.35 10.21
CA GLY A 79 1.41 -36.21 10.20
C GLY A 79 1.02 -35.09 9.22
N ASN A 80 -0.19 -35.11 8.66
CA ASN A 80 -0.64 -34.01 7.80
C ASN A 80 -1.13 -32.84 8.64
N TYR A 81 -0.77 -31.63 8.22
CA TYR A 81 -1.20 -30.39 8.87
C TYR A 81 -2.74 -30.24 8.87
N LYS A 82 -3.30 -29.79 9.99
CA LYS A 82 -4.74 -29.57 10.20
C LYS A 82 -5.13 -28.15 10.54
N GLY A 83 -4.15 -27.31 10.83
CA GLY A 83 -4.38 -25.92 11.22
C GLY A 83 -3.52 -25.52 12.42
N GLN A 84 -3.66 -24.27 12.80
CA GLN A 84 -2.97 -23.67 13.93
C GLN A 84 -3.97 -22.89 14.78
N SER A 85 -3.66 -22.70 16.06
CA SER A 85 -4.44 -21.85 16.95
C SER A 85 -3.53 -21.18 17.98
N THR A 86 -3.91 -19.96 18.35
CA THR A 86 -3.24 -19.19 19.39
C THR A 86 -3.87 -19.47 20.74
N PHE A 87 -3.03 -19.67 21.73
CA PHE A 87 -3.38 -20.00 23.10
C PHE A 87 -2.85 -18.91 24.02
N THR A 88 -3.71 -18.22 24.76
CA THR A 88 -3.34 -17.06 25.59
C THR A 88 -3.19 -17.45 27.04
N TYR A 89 -2.17 -16.92 27.71
CA TYR A 89 -1.92 -17.15 29.12
C TYR A 89 -3.06 -16.57 29.96
N THR A 90 -3.61 -17.40 30.83
CA THR A 90 -4.73 -17.05 31.74
C THR A 90 -4.37 -17.27 33.20
N GLY A 91 -3.09 -17.56 33.48
CA GLY A 91 -2.58 -17.79 34.82
C GLY A 91 -2.17 -16.51 35.53
N ILE A 92 -1.58 -16.69 36.72
CA ILE A 92 -1.02 -15.59 37.50
C ILE A 92 0.30 -15.16 36.84
N PRO A 93 0.50 -13.88 36.48
CA PRO A 93 1.78 -13.39 35.98
C PRO A 93 2.94 -13.67 36.95
N GLY A 94 4.16 -13.85 36.43
CA GLY A 94 5.35 -14.17 37.23
C GLY A 94 5.49 -15.66 37.60
N LYS A 95 4.73 -16.57 36.97
CA LYS A 95 4.86 -18.03 37.17
C LYS A 95 5.60 -18.70 36.02
N THR A 96 6.36 -19.76 36.28
CA THR A 96 7.12 -20.52 35.27
C THR A 96 6.28 -21.58 34.53
N SER A 97 5.05 -21.78 34.98
CA SER A 97 4.06 -22.65 34.36
C SER A 97 2.66 -22.14 34.66
N GLY A 98 1.71 -22.45 33.80
CA GLY A 98 0.30 -22.15 34.05
C GLY A 98 -0.61 -22.40 32.86
N PRO A 99 -1.89 -22.03 32.99
CA PRO A 99 -2.91 -22.32 32.00
C PRO A 99 -2.86 -21.36 30.80
N PHE A 100 -3.02 -21.94 29.62
CA PHE A 100 -3.20 -21.26 28.34
C PHE A 100 -4.53 -21.67 27.74
N THR A 101 -5.36 -20.70 27.36
CA THR A 101 -6.67 -20.98 26.78
C THR A 101 -6.71 -20.56 25.32
N GLY A 102 -7.17 -21.48 24.47
CA GLY A 102 -7.24 -21.29 23.01
C GLY A 102 -8.33 -22.14 22.40
N THR A 103 -8.40 -22.17 21.07
CA THR A 103 -9.43 -22.92 20.34
C THR A 103 -8.88 -24.28 19.91
N ALA A 104 -9.64 -25.35 20.13
CA ALA A 104 -9.26 -26.68 19.67
C ALA A 104 -9.13 -26.75 18.13
N ILE A 105 -8.09 -27.43 17.64
CA ILE A 105 -7.84 -27.62 16.20
C ILE A 105 -8.56 -28.89 15.74
N SER A 106 -9.55 -28.73 14.86
CA SER A 106 -10.39 -29.84 14.40
C SER A 106 -9.58 -30.89 13.62
N GLY A 107 -9.73 -32.16 14.01
CA GLY A 107 -9.06 -33.29 13.34
C GLY A 107 -7.57 -33.46 13.67
N ALA A 108 -7.01 -32.65 14.57
CA ALA A 108 -5.66 -32.81 15.07
C ALA A 108 -5.60 -33.76 16.27
N VAL A 109 -4.56 -34.60 16.31
CA VAL A 109 -4.25 -35.56 17.38
C VAL A 109 -2.76 -35.56 17.77
N LYS A 110 -1.91 -34.90 16.97
CA LYS A 110 -0.51 -34.57 17.28
C LYS A 110 -0.34 -33.06 17.19
N TYR A 111 0.51 -32.50 18.02
CA TYR A 111 0.69 -31.07 18.15
C TYR A 111 2.17 -30.70 18.26
N LYS A 112 2.49 -29.52 17.71
CA LYS A 112 3.74 -28.81 17.99
C LYS A 112 3.38 -27.48 18.62
N VAL A 113 4.05 -27.12 19.70
CA VAL A 113 3.75 -25.92 20.48
C VAL A 113 4.96 -25.00 20.48
N TYR A 114 4.74 -23.73 20.18
CA TYR A 114 5.79 -22.74 19.99
C TYR A 114 5.51 -21.45 20.76
N TYR A 115 6.58 -20.77 21.14
CA TYR A 115 6.59 -19.37 21.59
C TYR A 115 7.69 -18.62 20.82
N PRO A 116 7.47 -17.36 20.39
CA PRO A 116 6.22 -16.60 20.51
C PRO A 116 5.15 -17.07 19.51
N ALA A 117 3.92 -16.59 19.67
CA ALA A 117 2.84 -16.88 18.72
C ALA A 117 3.02 -16.23 17.33
N THR A 118 4.03 -15.37 17.17
CA THR A 118 4.39 -14.71 15.89
C THR A 118 5.21 -15.58 14.95
N ILE A 119 5.62 -16.78 15.38
CA ILE A 119 6.28 -17.78 14.51
C ILE A 119 5.36 -18.10 13.32
N THR A 120 5.91 -18.09 12.11
CA THR A 120 5.14 -18.34 10.89
C THR A 120 5.09 -19.83 10.57
N VAL A 121 3.96 -20.26 10.01
CA VAL A 121 3.70 -21.65 9.64
C VAL A 121 3.36 -21.72 8.16
N ASP A 122 4.04 -22.62 7.46
CA ASP A 122 3.68 -23.02 6.11
C ASP A 122 2.33 -23.77 6.15
N GLU A 123 1.29 -23.19 5.55
CA GLU A 123 -0.08 -23.73 5.62
C GLU A 123 -0.29 -25.04 4.84
N GLU A 124 0.71 -25.50 4.06
CA GLU A 124 0.64 -26.77 3.33
C GLU A 124 1.29 -27.91 4.12
N THR A 125 2.41 -27.63 4.79
CA THR A 125 3.28 -28.64 5.40
C THR A 125 3.26 -28.60 6.94
N GLY A 126 2.85 -27.47 7.54
CA GLY A 126 2.99 -27.23 8.97
C GLY A 126 4.45 -27.00 9.42
N ALA A 127 5.38 -26.75 8.49
CA ALA A 127 6.74 -26.35 8.79
C ALA A 127 6.76 -24.92 9.37
N VAL A 128 7.66 -24.66 10.31
CA VAL A 128 7.75 -23.35 10.98
C VAL A 128 9.01 -22.61 10.60
N THR A 129 8.93 -21.28 10.54
CA THR A 129 10.09 -20.40 10.39
C THR A 129 10.19 -19.50 11.63
N TYR A 130 11.37 -19.49 12.25
CA TYR A 130 11.64 -18.66 13.43
C TYR A 130 11.76 -17.17 13.07
N PRO A 131 11.48 -16.26 14.01
CA PRO A 131 11.66 -14.82 13.80
C PRO A 131 13.13 -14.48 13.53
N SER A 132 13.35 -13.42 12.75
CA SER A 132 14.69 -12.85 12.56
C SER A 132 15.25 -12.37 13.89
N MET A 133 16.43 -12.88 14.27
CA MET A 133 17.14 -12.46 15.49
C MET A 133 17.73 -11.04 15.37
N SER A 134 17.68 -10.42 14.19
CA SER A 134 18.28 -9.10 13.95
C SER A 134 17.31 -7.91 14.05
N ASN A 135 16.02 -8.17 14.27
CA ASN A 135 14.94 -7.17 14.30
C ASN A 135 14.37 -7.02 15.71
N GLN A 136 15.23 -6.77 16.69
CA GLN A 136 14.85 -6.63 18.09
C GLN A 136 15.22 -5.23 18.60
N GLU A 137 14.37 -4.59 19.41
CA GLU A 137 14.54 -3.18 19.81
C GLU A 137 14.47 -2.99 21.32
N GLN A 138 15.52 -2.43 21.92
CA GLN A 138 15.56 -2.18 23.37
C GLN A 138 15.12 -0.73 23.69
N GLU A 139 14.14 -0.60 24.59
CA GLU A 139 13.48 0.69 24.90
C GLU A 139 14.24 1.59 25.90
N ALA A 140 15.13 1.02 26.72
CA ALA A 140 15.94 1.74 27.69
C ALA A 140 17.17 0.92 28.10
N ASP A 141 18.19 1.56 28.67
CA ASP A 141 19.35 0.85 29.23
C ASP A 141 18.91 -0.20 30.27
N GLY A 142 19.40 -1.43 30.12
CA GLY A 142 19.06 -2.56 30.98
C GLY A 142 17.64 -3.10 30.83
N TYR A 143 16.84 -2.60 29.88
CA TYR A 143 15.48 -3.08 29.66
C TYR A 143 15.45 -4.24 28.67
N ALA A 144 14.65 -5.27 28.93
CA ALA A 144 14.74 -6.54 28.22
C ALA A 144 13.38 -7.08 27.73
N ALA A 145 12.35 -6.22 27.73
CA ALA A 145 10.99 -6.58 27.36
C ALA A 145 10.86 -7.08 25.91
N HIS A 146 11.72 -6.59 25.00
CA HIS A 146 11.76 -6.97 23.58
C HIS A 146 12.14 -8.42 23.35
N LEU A 147 12.82 -9.06 24.31
CA LEU A 147 13.21 -10.47 24.20
C LEU A 147 12.00 -11.39 24.04
N LYS A 148 10.79 -10.98 24.45
CA LYS A 148 9.56 -11.75 24.22
C LYS A 148 9.29 -12.05 22.74
N GLU A 149 9.84 -11.24 21.84
CA GLU A 149 9.63 -11.37 20.39
C GLU A 149 10.64 -12.31 19.72
N VAL A 150 11.77 -12.59 20.38
CA VAL A 150 12.91 -13.36 19.84
C VAL A 150 13.32 -14.55 20.71
N VAL A 151 12.75 -14.72 21.90
CA VAL A 151 12.89 -15.94 22.70
C VAL A 151 12.06 -17.04 22.06
N VAL A 152 12.72 -18.05 21.50
CA VAL A 152 12.07 -19.17 20.84
C VAL A 152 11.98 -20.34 21.81
N LEU A 153 10.76 -20.78 22.11
CA LEU A 153 10.50 -22.00 22.88
C LEU A 153 9.71 -22.99 22.02
N GLU A 154 9.98 -24.28 22.15
CA GLU A 154 9.21 -25.30 21.45
C GLU A 154 9.01 -26.61 22.23
N ASN A 155 7.95 -27.32 21.87
CA ASN A 155 7.82 -28.76 22.06
C ASN A 155 7.16 -29.36 20.81
N THR A 156 7.91 -30.20 20.10
CA THR A 156 7.50 -30.76 18.81
C THR A 156 6.88 -32.16 18.93
N GLU A 157 6.78 -32.71 20.14
CA GLU A 157 6.39 -34.09 20.43
C GLU A 157 5.16 -34.14 21.37
N VAL A 158 4.12 -33.33 21.10
CA VAL A 158 2.92 -33.28 21.94
C VAL A 158 1.81 -34.15 21.34
N THR A 159 1.33 -35.12 22.11
CA THR A 159 0.23 -36.05 21.70
C THR A 159 -1.02 -35.94 22.57
N ASP A 160 -0.93 -35.27 23.72
CA ASP A 160 -2.05 -35.02 24.63
C ASP A 160 -1.96 -33.61 25.21
N LEU A 161 -2.93 -32.76 24.83
CA LEU A 161 -3.02 -31.37 25.30
C LEU A 161 -3.57 -31.24 26.74
N ALA A 162 -4.10 -32.33 27.32
CA ALA A 162 -4.57 -32.34 28.71
C ALA A 162 -3.43 -32.50 29.73
N VAL A 163 -2.26 -32.97 29.28
CA VAL A 163 -1.06 -33.13 30.10
C VAL A 163 -0.24 -31.84 30.10
N ALA A 164 0.52 -31.60 31.17
CA ALA A 164 1.42 -30.46 31.25
C ALA A 164 2.52 -30.55 30.16
N ILE A 165 2.54 -29.56 29.28
CA ILE A 165 3.47 -29.43 28.16
C ILE A 165 4.73 -28.72 28.64
N ARG A 166 5.89 -29.35 28.43
CA ARG A 166 7.19 -28.77 28.74
C ARG A 166 7.85 -28.20 27.49
N LEU A 167 8.07 -26.89 27.46
CA LEU A 167 8.75 -26.21 26.36
C LEU A 167 10.26 -26.14 26.62
N THR A 168 11.03 -26.31 25.56
CA THR A 168 12.50 -26.19 25.52
C THR A 168 12.87 -24.88 24.83
N MET A 169 13.82 -24.13 25.38
CA MET A 169 14.29 -22.89 24.77
C MET A 169 15.34 -23.19 23.68
N MET A 170 15.06 -22.73 22.46
CA MET A 170 15.89 -22.96 21.28
C MET A 170 16.83 -21.79 20.97
N SER A 171 16.42 -20.57 21.31
CA SER A 171 17.32 -19.42 21.29
C SER A 171 18.16 -19.34 22.56
N SER A 172 19.12 -18.42 22.56
CA SER A 172 19.96 -18.06 23.70
C SER A 172 20.04 -16.55 23.80
N ILE A 173 20.45 -16.04 24.97
CA ILE A 173 20.55 -14.61 25.22
C ILE A 173 21.98 -14.23 25.56
N VAL A 174 22.46 -13.13 24.99
CA VAL A 174 23.70 -12.47 25.39
C VAL A 174 23.37 -11.15 26.07
N LYS A 175 23.88 -10.97 27.30
CA LYS A 175 23.95 -9.69 27.99
C LYS A 175 25.25 -9.01 27.60
N PHE A 176 25.18 -7.82 27.02
CA PHE A 176 26.31 -6.93 26.86
C PHE A 176 26.44 -6.09 28.13
N ASP A 177 27.62 -6.13 28.73
CA ASP A 177 28.00 -5.33 29.90
C ASP A 177 29.19 -4.46 29.49
N LEU A 178 28.87 -3.27 28.98
CA LEU A 178 29.81 -2.39 28.32
C LEU A 178 30.12 -1.20 29.22
N THR A 179 31.39 -0.87 29.40
CA THR A 179 31.83 0.31 30.15
C THR A 179 32.85 1.12 29.37
N ASN A 180 33.06 2.36 29.79
CA ASN A 180 33.96 3.32 29.14
C ASN A 180 33.61 3.54 27.65
N VAL A 181 32.32 3.47 27.31
CA VAL A 181 31.83 3.77 25.96
C VAL A 181 32.08 5.26 25.66
N PRO A 182 32.67 5.61 24.51
CA PRO A 182 32.97 7.00 24.18
C PRO A 182 31.70 7.87 24.11
N ALA A 183 31.75 9.04 24.76
CA ALA A 183 30.66 10.02 24.76
C ALA A 183 30.22 10.44 23.34
N GLN A 184 31.13 10.35 22.37
CA GLN A 184 30.88 10.69 20.98
C GLN A 184 29.98 9.67 20.25
N VAL A 185 29.76 8.48 20.80
CA VAL A 185 28.67 7.60 20.33
C VAL A 185 27.34 8.36 20.42
N GLY A 186 27.17 9.24 21.41
CA GLY A 186 26.00 10.10 21.54
C GLY A 186 24.71 9.29 21.68
N THR A 187 23.68 9.63 20.90
CA THR A 187 22.42 8.88 20.94
C THR A 187 22.58 7.53 20.24
N LEU A 188 22.51 6.43 20.99
CA LEU A 188 22.65 5.08 20.44
C LEU A 188 21.40 4.71 19.63
N LYS A 189 21.62 4.14 18.44
CA LYS A 189 20.55 3.70 17.53
C LYS A 189 20.58 2.18 17.34
N LYS A 190 21.77 1.60 17.25
CA LYS A 190 21.95 0.18 16.92
C LYS A 190 23.20 -0.40 17.58
N LEU A 191 23.13 -1.67 17.97
CA LEU A 191 24.26 -2.50 18.37
C LEU A 191 24.37 -3.69 17.41
N GLU A 192 25.56 -3.89 16.83
CA GLU A 192 25.88 -5.08 16.05
C GLU A 192 26.88 -5.96 16.79
N TRP A 193 26.63 -7.25 16.84
CA TRP A 193 27.53 -8.25 17.38
C TRP A 193 28.05 -9.15 16.26
N LYS A 194 29.36 -9.07 16.02
CA LYS A 194 30.08 -9.86 15.01
C LYS A 194 30.91 -10.93 15.68
N VAL A 195 30.66 -12.19 15.31
CA VAL A 195 31.33 -13.37 15.86
C VAL A 195 31.99 -14.15 14.74
N GLU A 196 33.29 -14.36 14.85
CA GLU A 196 34.02 -15.23 13.94
C GLU A 196 33.86 -16.70 14.36
N THR A 197 33.07 -17.43 13.58
CA THR A 197 32.76 -18.85 13.81
C THR A 197 33.64 -19.74 12.94
N ASP A 198 33.59 -21.06 13.12
CA ASP A 198 34.27 -22.00 12.23
C ASP A 198 33.74 -21.94 10.78
N THR A 199 32.54 -21.40 10.58
CA THR A 199 31.87 -21.27 9.27
C THR A 199 31.92 -19.85 8.70
N GLY A 200 32.75 -18.97 9.27
CA GLY A 200 32.89 -17.57 8.88
C GLY A 200 32.30 -16.60 9.89
N ILE A 201 32.31 -15.31 9.54
CA ILE A 201 31.80 -14.23 10.41
C ILE A 201 30.28 -14.23 10.34
N LYS A 202 29.65 -14.23 11.52
CA LYS A 202 28.20 -14.07 11.69
C LYS A 202 27.92 -12.75 12.37
N THR A 203 26.81 -12.11 12.01
CA THR A 203 26.39 -10.83 12.57
C THR A 203 24.95 -10.92 13.02
N VAL A 204 24.68 -10.50 14.26
CA VAL A 204 23.32 -10.25 14.76
C VAL A 204 23.25 -8.80 15.20
N SER A 205 22.11 -8.15 14.96
CA SER A 205 21.90 -6.75 15.35
C SER A 205 20.69 -6.56 16.24
N MET A 206 20.69 -5.47 16.98
CA MET A 206 19.54 -4.95 17.72
C MET A 206 19.49 -3.43 17.60
N ASN A 207 18.28 -2.89 17.62
CA ASN A 207 18.01 -1.47 17.61
C ASN A 207 17.76 -0.95 19.05
N PHE A 208 17.75 0.37 19.19
CA PHE A 208 17.36 1.06 20.41
C PHE A 208 16.27 2.07 20.07
N ALA A 209 15.24 2.17 20.91
CA ALA A 209 14.22 3.18 20.76
C ALA A 209 14.84 4.59 20.80
N SER A 210 14.19 5.55 20.13
CA SER A 210 14.74 6.89 20.01
C SER A 210 14.99 7.53 21.38
N GLY A 211 16.25 7.86 21.67
CA GLY A 211 16.65 8.45 22.95
C GLY A 211 16.71 7.48 24.13
N ALA A 212 16.56 6.16 23.91
CA ALA A 212 16.63 5.14 24.94
C ALA A 212 17.97 5.12 25.69
N VAL A 213 19.06 5.39 24.98
CA VAL A 213 20.42 5.44 25.51
C VAL A 213 21.16 6.62 24.88
N MET A 214 21.72 7.49 25.71
CA MET A 214 22.55 8.61 25.29
C MET A 214 23.87 8.59 26.06
N PHE A 215 24.97 8.38 25.34
CA PHE A 215 26.29 8.42 25.94
C PHE A 215 26.79 9.86 26.12
N SER A 216 27.43 10.09 27.26
CA SER A 216 28.01 11.38 27.63
C SER A 216 29.27 11.16 28.48
N LEU A 217 29.88 12.24 28.97
CA LEU A 217 31.01 12.13 29.89
C LEU A 217 30.62 11.52 31.25
N SER A 218 29.36 11.64 31.66
CA SER A 218 28.85 11.08 32.92
C SER A 218 28.11 9.75 32.73
N GLU A 219 27.62 9.47 31.52
CA GLU A 219 26.87 8.24 31.18
C GLU A 219 27.65 7.47 30.11
N ASN A 220 28.46 6.48 30.51
CA ASN A 220 29.39 5.78 29.62
C ASN A 220 29.34 4.25 29.75
N SER A 221 28.23 3.72 30.27
CA SER A 221 27.95 2.29 30.39
C SER A 221 26.71 1.91 29.60
N LEU A 222 26.64 0.64 29.17
CA LEU A 222 25.45 0.07 28.56
C LEU A 222 25.26 -1.36 29.05
N THR A 223 24.07 -1.65 29.55
CA THR A 223 23.53 -3.00 29.68
C THR A 223 22.51 -3.26 28.57
N ALA A 224 22.85 -4.15 27.63
CA ALA A 224 21.95 -4.52 26.54
C ALA A 224 21.71 -6.02 26.50
N TYR A 225 20.52 -6.43 26.07
CA TYR A 225 20.16 -7.84 25.94
C TYR A 225 19.77 -8.18 24.51
N MET A 226 20.36 -9.25 23.98
CA MET A 226 20.14 -9.68 22.60
C MET A 226 19.82 -11.17 22.57
N GLY A 227 18.71 -11.54 21.94
CA GLY A 227 18.40 -12.91 21.57
C GLY A 227 19.16 -13.33 20.30
N PHE A 228 19.62 -14.58 20.25
CA PHE A 228 20.23 -15.18 19.06
C PHE A 228 19.94 -16.69 18.99
N LEU A 229 20.05 -17.30 17.82
CA LEU A 229 19.94 -18.75 17.64
C LEU A 229 21.33 -19.40 17.59
N PRO A 230 21.64 -20.35 18.50
CA PRO A 230 22.87 -21.13 18.39
C PRO A 230 22.98 -21.94 17.10
N ALA A 231 21.87 -22.22 16.41
CA ALA A 231 21.90 -22.81 15.07
C ALA A 231 22.56 -21.87 14.02
N GLU A 232 22.48 -20.56 14.22
CA GLU A 232 23.06 -19.54 13.33
C GLU A 232 24.45 -19.10 13.78
N ILE A 233 24.65 -18.99 15.10
CA ILE A 233 25.93 -18.69 15.75
C ILE A 233 26.30 -19.84 16.70
N PRO A 234 26.85 -20.96 16.19
CA PRO A 234 27.11 -22.14 17.01
C PRO A 234 28.31 -21.98 17.94
N ASN A 235 29.30 -21.18 17.54
CA ASN A 235 30.51 -20.99 18.31
C ASN A 235 31.27 -19.70 17.95
N LEU A 236 32.06 -19.20 18.90
CA LEU A 236 33.23 -18.38 18.65
C LEU A 236 34.43 -19.32 18.51
N LYS A 237 35.11 -19.32 17.36
CA LYS A 237 36.26 -20.21 17.16
C LYS A 237 37.45 -19.80 18.03
N ALA A 238 38.31 -20.76 18.38
CA ALA A 238 39.58 -20.44 19.03
C ALA A 238 40.46 -19.61 18.07
N GLY A 239 41.03 -18.52 18.57
CA GLY A 239 41.69 -17.48 17.77
C GLY A 239 40.75 -16.57 16.98
N GLY A 240 39.43 -16.71 17.11
CA GLY A 240 38.43 -15.91 16.41
C GLY A 240 38.09 -14.60 17.13
N THR A 241 37.58 -13.62 16.38
CA THR A 241 37.18 -12.32 16.90
C THR A 241 35.72 -12.29 17.36
N SER A 242 35.44 -11.66 18.50
CA SER A 242 34.12 -11.20 18.92
C SER A 242 34.15 -9.68 19.03
N ALA A 243 33.33 -8.99 18.23
CA ALA A 243 33.28 -7.53 18.19
C ALA A 243 31.86 -7.01 18.41
N VAL A 244 31.76 -5.92 19.16
CA VAL A 244 30.55 -5.13 19.40
C VAL A 244 30.73 -3.79 18.71
N ILE A 245 29.77 -3.42 17.87
CA ILE A 245 29.75 -2.15 17.15
C ILE A 245 28.55 -1.36 17.64
N LEU A 246 28.80 -0.17 18.16
CA LEU A 246 27.79 0.76 18.63
C LEU A 246 27.62 1.86 17.59
N VAL A 247 26.43 1.97 17.02
CA VAL A 247 26.07 2.96 15.99
C VAL A 247 25.18 4.02 16.64
N GLY A 248 25.69 5.24 16.77
CA GLY A 248 24.93 6.38 17.26
C GLY A 248 25.13 7.64 16.42
N ASP A 249 25.50 8.75 17.05
CA ASP A 249 25.97 9.97 16.38
C ASP A 249 27.35 9.74 15.72
N LYS A 250 28.16 8.89 16.35
CA LYS A 250 29.33 8.26 15.73
C LYS A 250 29.33 6.76 15.99
N THR A 251 30.05 6.03 15.15
CA THR A 251 30.18 4.58 15.28
C THR A 251 31.49 4.19 15.94
N TYR A 252 31.41 3.33 16.94
CA TYR A 252 32.57 2.81 17.66
C TYR A 252 32.52 1.29 17.74
N LYS A 253 33.68 0.67 17.62
CA LYS A 253 33.85 -0.77 17.74
C LYS A 253 34.74 -1.11 18.92
N GLY A 254 34.28 -2.04 19.74
CA GLY A 254 35.05 -2.72 20.78
C GLY A 254 35.04 -4.23 20.53
N GLY A 255 36.00 -4.97 21.06
CA GLY A 255 36.04 -6.42 20.85
C GLY A 255 37.32 -7.07 21.35
N PHE A 256 37.37 -8.40 21.24
CA PHE A 256 38.52 -9.20 21.62
C PHE A 256 38.69 -10.41 20.70
N ILE A 257 39.89 -10.98 20.71
CA ILE A 257 40.18 -12.28 20.10
C ILE A 257 40.12 -13.34 21.19
N SER A 258 39.28 -14.37 21.01
CA SER A 258 39.14 -15.44 21.99
C SER A 258 40.24 -16.48 21.83
N THR A 259 41.03 -16.74 22.87
CA THR A 259 42.12 -17.74 22.83
C THR A 259 41.61 -19.18 22.91
N ALA A 260 40.52 -19.43 23.64
CA ALA A 260 39.96 -20.77 23.85
C ALA A 260 38.72 -21.07 22.99
N GLY A 261 38.16 -20.06 22.31
CA GLY A 261 36.85 -20.16 21.67
C GLY A 261 35.70 -20.23 22.69
N LYS A 262 34.47 -20.38 22.19
CA LYS A 262 33.27 -20.58 23.02
C LYS A 262 32.20 -21.29 22.20
N THR A 263 31.67 -22.40 22.71
CA THR A 263 30.46 -23.02 22.15
C THR A 263 29.21 -22.37 22.74
N TYR A 264 28.26 -22.02 21.89
CA TYR A 264 26.94 -21.55 22.28
C TYR A 264 25.95 -22.70 22.19
N THR A 265 25.14 -22.87 23.24
CA THR A 265 24.16 -23.95 23.39
C THR A 265 22.79 -23.31 23.59
N ALA A 266 21.75 -23.91 23.02
CA ALA A 266 20.38 -23.44 23.16
C ALA A 266 19.94 -23.38 24.64
N GLY A 267 19.08 -22.40 24.95
CA GLY A 267 18.55 -22.18 26.29
C GLY A 267 19.54 -21.61 27.29
N GLN A 268 20.69 -21.12 26.82
CA GLN A 268 21.73 -20.57 27.69
C GLN A 268 21.75 -19.04 27.67
N ARG A 269 22.33 -18.50 28.74
CA ARG A 269 22.62 -17.08 28.87
C ARG A 269 24.11 -16.85 28.92
N TYR A 270 24.57 -15.88 28.14
CA TYR A 270 25.97 -15.48 28.04
C TYR A 270 26.13 -14.02 28.47
N THR A 271 27.34 -13.66 28.88
CA THR A 271 27.72 -12.27 29.15
C THR A 271 28.91 -11.92 28.26
N ALA A 272 28.79 -10.83 27.51
CA ALA A 272 29.87 -10.21 26.76
C ALA A 272 30.24 -8.90 27.47
N ALA A 273 31.32 -8.94 28.26
CA ALA A 273 31.82 -7.77 28.97
C ALA A 273 32.94 -7.10 28.17
N LEU A 274 32.86 -5.78 27.99
CA LEU A 274 33.91 -4.96 27.34
C LEU A 274 34.10 -3.68 28.12
N SER A 275 35.31 -3.44 28.60
CA SER A 275 35.63 -2.28 29.44
C SER A 275 36.55 -1.25 28.79
N ASP A 276 37.17 -1.57 27.66
CA ASP A 276 38.11 -0.71 26.95
C ASP A 276 38.24 -1.14 25.47
N GLY A 277 39.15 -0.50 24.73
CA GLY A 277 39.44 -0.86 23.33
C GLY A 277 38.45 -0.32 22.29
N TRP A 278 37.64 0.68 22.65
CA TRP A 278 36.74 1.36 21.72
C TRP A 278 37.51 2.19 20.69
N LEU A 279 37.38 1.82 19.42
CA LEU A 279 37.96 2.54 18.29
C LEU A 279 36.83 3.13 17.44
N GLU A 280 36.97 4.41 17.09
CA GLU A 280 36.04 5.07 16.15
C GLU A 280 36.15 4.41 14.78
N GLU A 281 35.05 3.86 14.27
CA GLU A 281 34.99 3.37 12.89
C GLU A 281 34.62 4.53 11.96
N VAL A 282 35.65 5.30 11.58
CA VAL A 282 35.52 6.41 10.63
C VAL A 282 34.95 5.89 9.31
N GLY A 283 33.73 6.32 8.95
CA GLY A 283 33.06 5.96 7.70
C GLY A 283 32.02 4.83 7.77
N SER A 284 31.68 4.32 8.96
CA SER A 284 30.58 3.35 9.15
C SER A 284 29.26 4.05 9.51
N HIS A 285 28.77 4.86 8.59
CA HIS A 285 27.40 5.37 8.63
C HIS A 285 26.48 4.29 8.07
N GLU A 286 25.20 4.25 8.48
CA GLU A 286 24.19 3.58 7.65
C GLU A 286 24.38 4.06 6.21
N ALA A 287 24.60 3.11 5.31
CA ALA A 287 24.90 3.39 3.92
C ALA A 287 23.82 2.78 3.03
N GLY A 288 23.24 3.58 2.15
CA GLY A 288 22.37 3.13 1.07
C GLY A 288 23.19 2.74 -0.14
N ASP A 289 22.95 1.55 -0.67
CA ASP A 289 23.67 1.04 -1.83
C ASP A 289 23.01 1.54 -3.12
N VAL A 290 23.85 2.00 -4.06
CA VAL A 290 23.45 2.35 -5.42
C VAL A 290 24.21 1.42 -6.37
N ILE A 291 23.50 0.46 -6.94
CA ILE A 291 24.07 -0.66 -7.69
C ILE A 291 23.83 -0.46 -9.18
N VAL A 292 24.85 -0.69 -10.01
CA VAL A 292 24.75 -0.60 -11.48
C VAL A 292 24.80 -1.99 -12.09
N TYR A 293 23.78 -2.32 -12.86
CA TYR A 293 23.70 -3.53 -13.68
C TYR A 293 23.65 -3.16 -15.17
N ASP A 294 24.25 -3.98 -16.02
CA ASP A 294 24.04 -3.87 -17.47
C ASP A 294 22.69 -4.48 -17.91
N GLN A 295 22.40 -4.43 -19.21
CA GLN A 295 21.19 -5.02 -19.79
C GLN A 295 21.02 -6.53 -19.56
N LEU A 296 22.08 -7.27 -19.26
CA LEU A 296 22.04 -8.72 -18.99
C LEU A 296 21.90 -9.01 -17.49
N GLY A 297 21.81 -7.97 -16.64
CA GLY A 297 21.76 -8.10 -15.19
C GLY A 297 23.13 -8.37 -14.55
N ALA A 298 24.23 -8.20 -15.28
CA ALA A 298 25.56 -8.36 -14.71
C ALA A 298 25.95 -7.11 -13.92
N LEU A 299 26.38 -7.30 -12.67
CA LEU A 299 26.90 -6.24 -11.82
C LEU A 299 28.11 -5.56 -12.50
N LYS A 300 28.04 -4.23 -12.64
CA LYS A 300 29.15 -3.42 -13.18
C LYS A 300 29.82 -2.60 -12.11
N ASN A 301 29.03 -2.00 -11.23
CA ASN A 301 29.56 -1.09 -10.24
C ASN A 301 28.65 -1.00 -9.03
N TYR A 302 29.23 -0.49 -7.95
CA TYR A 302 28.57 -0.32 -6.68
C TYR A 302 29.05 0.99 -6.06
N TYR A 303 28.10 1.82 -5.65
CA TYR A 303 28.34 3.06 -4.92
C TYR A 303 27.57 3.02 -3.60
N SER A 304 27.97 3.86 -2.66
CA SER A 304 27.33 3.97 -1.34
C SER A 304 27.07 5.42 -0.99
N CYS A 305 25.88 5.73 -0.47
CA CYS A 305 25.58 7.01 0.15
C CYS A 305 25.45 6.84 1.67
N THR A 306 26.10 7.69 2.46
CA THR A 306 25.98 7.66 3.92
C THR A 306 24.77 8.47 4.40
N ALA A 307 24.19 8.14 5.55
CA ALA A 307 22.99 8.79 6.06
C ALA A 307 23.14 10.31 6.28
N ASP A 308 24.36 10.80 6.53
CA ASP A 308 24.70 12.22 6.69
C ASP A 308 24.96 12.94 5.36
N ASN A 309 25.03 12.21 4.24
CA ASN A 309 25.30 12.79 2.94
C ASN A 309 24.03 13.40 2.34
N ILE A 310 23.94 14.73 2.41
CA ILE A 310 22.85 15.53 1.83
C ILE A 310 22.90 15.65 0.30
N ARG A 311 23.88 15.01 -0.35
CA ARG A 311 24.15 15.07 -1.80
C ARG A 311 24.19 13.68 -2.44
N CYS A 312 23.32 12.76 -2.00
CA CYS A 312 23.19 11.44 -2.63
C CYS A 312 22.86 11.54 -4.14
N ASP A 313 22.27 12.65 -4.59
CA ASP A 313 22.06 12.93 -6.02
C ASP A 313 23.34 12.82 -6.85
N THR A 314 24.49 13.24 -6.31
CA THR A 314 25.77 13.19 -7.03
C THR A 314 26.21 11.75 -7.31
N ILE A 315 25.93 10.83 -6.38
CA ILE A 315 26.23 9.41 -6.47
C ILE A 315 25.26 8.72 -7.42
N ILE A 316 23.96 8.95 -7.24
CA ILE A 316 22.92 8.38 -8.11
C ILE A 316 23.12 8.86 -9.55
N ASN A 317 23.41 10.14 -9.77
CA ASN A 317 23.68 10.70 -11.10
C ASN A 317 24.98 10.18 -11.72
N LYS A 318 25.94 9.72 -10.92
CA LYS A 318 27.12 9.03 -11.44
C LYS A 318 26.76 7.64 -11.94
N ALA A 319 25.98 6.87 -11.17
CA ALA A 319 25.47 5.57 -11.57
C ALA A 319 24.59 5.64 -12.83
N LEU A 320 23.69 6.63 -12.92
CA LEU A 320 22.81 6.82 -14.07
C LEU A 320 23.60 7.17 -15.34
N ARG A 321 24.63 8.02 -15.26
CA ARG A 321 25.50 8.31 -16.40
C ARG A 321 26.29 7.08 -16.86
N GLU A 322 26.69 6.22 -15.93
CA GLU A 322 27.36 4.96 -16.27
C GLU A 322 26.43 4.03 -17.06
N VAL A 323 25.17 3.91 -16.66
CA VAL A 323 24.16 3.14 -17.42
C VAL A 323 24.00 3.68 -18.85
N VAL A 324 23.93 5.00 -19.01
CA VAL A 324 23.86 5.63 -20.34
C VAL A 324 25.10 5.29 -21.19
N GLN A 325 26.30 5.28 -20.59
CA GLN A 325 27.54 4.90 -21.29
C GLN A 325 27.60 3.42 -21.67
N LEU A 326 26.97 2.55 -20.87
CA LEU A 326 26.78 1.12 -21.20
C LEU A 326 25.76 0.91 -22.33
N GLY A 327 25.00 1.94 -22.70
CA GLY A 327 23.97 1.92 -23.75
C GLY A 327 22.60 1.41 -23.27
N ARG A 328 22.56 0.58 -22.22
CA ARG A 328 21.34 0.14 -21.51
C ARG A 328 21.68 -0.53 -20.19
N GLY A 329 20.85 -0.35 -19.17
CA GLY A 329 21.06 -1.00 -17.87
C GLY A 329 20.10 -0.55 -16.78
N THR A 330 20.40 -0.96 -15.56
CA THR A 330 19.61 -0.66 -14.37
C THR A 330 20.49 -0.01 -13.30
N VAL A 331 20.00 1.08 -12.71
CA VAL A 331 20.46 1.55 -11.40
C VAL A 331 19.47 1.04 -10.36
N TYR A 332 19.96 0.31 -9.36
CA TYR A 332 19.17 -0.23 -8.26
C TYR A 332 19.52 0.47 -6.95
N LEU A 333 18.52 1.04 -6.27
CA LEU A 333 18.65 1.64 -4.94
C LEU A 333 18.25 0.59 -3.90
N LYS A 334 19.20 0.20 -3.05
CA LYS A 334 18.96 -0.82 -2.02
C LYS A 334 18.60 -0.18 -0.68
N GLY A 335 17.63 -0.77 0.02
CA GLY A 335 17.10 -0.29 1.29
C GLY A 335 17.10 -1.35 2.40
N PRO A 336 16.54 -0.99 3.58
CA PRO A 336 15.90 0.29 3.90
C PRO A 336 16.92 1.44 4.00
N PHE A 337 16.67 2.55 3.30
CA PHE A 337 17.54 3.73 3.39
C PHE A 337 16.85 5.00 2.87
N THR A 338 17.19 6.16 3.45
CA THR A 338 16.75 7.47 2.93
C THR A 338 17.91 8.19 2.23
N PHE A 339 17.85 8.29 0.91
CA PHE A 339 18.77 9.09 0.11
C PHE A 339 18.39 10.56 0.17
N LEU A 340 19.13 11.34 0.96
CA LEU A 340 19.01 12.79 1.01
C LEU A 340 19.65 13.42 -0.23
N ILE A 341 18.89 14.21 -0.97
CA ILE A 341 19.35 14.86 -2.19
C ILE A 341 19.37 16.38 -2.05
N GLY A 342 20.37 17.00 -2.67
CA GLY A 342 20.49 18.47 -2.75
C GLY A 342 20.22 19.02 -4.15
N ASP A 343 20.07 18.16 -5.15
CA ASP A 343 19.74 18.50 -6.54
C ASP A 343 18.98 17.34 -7.21
N THR A 344 18.49 17.54 -8.44
CA THR A 344 17.72 16.55 -9.22
C THR A 344 18.53 15.29 -9.54
N VAL A 345 17.90 14.13 -9.39
CA VAL A 345 18.33 12.85 -9.96
C VAL A 345 17.98 12.82 -11.45
N LYS A 346 18.99 12.79 -12.32
CA LYS A 346 18.87 12.95 -13.78
C LYS A 346 18.95 11.61 -14.50
N ILE A 347 17.82 11.17 -15.04
CA ILE A 347 17.70 9.90 -15.77
C ILE A 347 17.89 10.11 -17.29
N GLY A 348 18.69 9.26 -17.92
CA GLY A 348 18.97 9.31 -19.35
C GLY A 348 18.31 8.17 -20.13
N ASP A 349 18.68 8.02 -21.40
CA ASP A 349 18.11 7.00 -22.28
C ASP A 349 18.40 5.57 -21.81
N ASN A 350 17.52 4.63 -22.18
CA ASN A 350 17.69 3.19 -22.00
C ASN A 350 18.00 2.78 -20.55
N THR A 351 17.40 3.47 -19.59
CA THR A 351 17.72 3.35 -18.17
C THR A 351 16.52 2.89 -17.37
N HIS A 352 16.72 1.85 -16.57
CA HIS A 352 15.80 1.50 -15.49
C HIS A 352 16.35 2.04 -14.16
N LEU A 353 15.56 2.82 -13.43
CA LEU A 353 15.85 3.23 -12.05
C LEU A 353 14.90 2.49 -11.13
N ARG A 354 15.42 1.51 -10.39
CA ARG A 354 14.65 0.62 -9.53
C ARG A 354 15.12 0.73 -8.08
N GLY A 355 14.33 0.25 -7.12
CA GLY A 355 14.79 0.09 -5.75
C GLY A 355 13.88 -0.75 -4.88
N ASP A 356 14.32 -1.00 -3.64
CA ASP A 356 13.50 -1.65 -2.61
C ASP A 356 12.38 -0.71 -2.13
N SER A 357 11.24 -1.28 -1.71
CA SER A 357 10.04 -0.52 -1.33
C SER A 357 10.20 0.36 -0.10
N ASP A 358 11.20 0.08 0.73
CA ASP A 358 11.56 0.83 1.93
C ASP A 358 12.66 1.88 1.66
N VAL A 359 13.14 2.00 0.42
CA VAL A 359 13.98 3.12 0.00
C VAL A 359 13.14 4.38 -0.15
N LYS A 360 13.66 5.49 0.38
CA LYS A 360 13.12 6.83 0.20
C LYS A 360 14.14 7.74 -0.45
N VAL A 361 13.73 8.50 -1.47
CA VAL A 361 14.52 9.62 -2.00
C VAL A 361 13.79 10.91 -1.65
N GLN A 362 14.48 11.83 -0.97
CA GLN A 362 13.88 13.10 -0.53
C GLN A 362 14.89 14.25 -0.49
N PRO A 363 14.44 15.50 -0.66
CA PRO A 363 15.29 16.67 -0.37
C PRO A 363 15.74 16.68 1.09
N HIS A 364 16.98 17.10 1.35
CA HIS A 364 17.46 17.33 2.71
C HIS A 364 16.72 18.51 3.38
N ASP A 365 16.75 18.57 4.71
CA ASP A 365 16.13 19.66 5.46
C ASP A 365 16.77 21.01 5.12
N GLY A 366 15.94 22.05 5.03
CA GLY A 366 16.39 23.37 4.61
C GLY A 366 16.83 23.47 3.14
N ALA A 367 16.57 22.44 2.31
CA ALA A 367 16.69 22.58 0.87
C ALA A 367 15.84 23.77 0.40
N ASN A 368 16.41 24.59 -0.48
CA ASN A 368 15.77 25.79 -1.02
C ASN A 368 15.89 25.75 -2.54
N TRP A 369 15.21 24.77 -3.14
CA TRP A 369 15.22 24.59 -4.59
C TRP A 369 14.53 25.76 -5.27
N ALA A 370 14.69 25.88 -6.59
CA ALA A 370 13.96 26.86 -7.40
C ALA A 370 12.61 26.29 -7.87
N GLU A 371 11.72 27.16 -8.37
CA GLU A 371 10.41 26.74 -8.91
C GLU A 371 10.64 25.70 -10.01
N TYR A 372 9.83 24.65 -10.00
CA TYR A 372 9.78 23.59 -11.00
C TYR A 372 11.04 22.70 -11.12
N ILE A 373 11.84 22.60 -10.06
CA ILE A 373 12.92 21.62 -9.99
C ILE A 373 12.36 20.29 -9.44
N PRO A 374 12.46 19.18 -10.20
CA PRO A 374 11.94 17.89 -9.75
C PRO A 374 12.97 17.08 -8.95
N LEU A 375 12.50 16.12 -8.13
CA LEU A 375 13.36 15.11 -7.51
C LEU A 375 14.00 14.22 -8.60
N ILE A 376 13.19 13.75 -9.56
CA ILE A 376 13.66 13.04 -10.75
C ILE A 376 13.34 13.85 -12.02
N GLY A 377 14.37 14.11 -12.82
CA GLY A 377 14.26 14.85 -14.07
C GLY A 377 15.06 14.21 -15.20
N ASN A 378 14.92 14.72 -16.42
CA ASN A 378 15.71 14.25 -17.54
C ASN A 378 17.19 14.62 -17.43
N MET A 379 18.05 13.79 -18.05
CA MET A 379 19.44 14.11 -18.30
C MET A 379 19.64 14.99 -19.55
N SER A 380 18.70 14.95 -20.50
CA SER A 380 18.66 15.79 -21.71
C SER A 380 17.25 16.36 -21.92
N ASP A 381 17.02 17.29 -22.85
CA ASP A 381 15.68 17.90 -23.01
C ASP A 381 14.56 16.89 -23.33
N PHE A 382 14.93 15.70 -23.83
CA PHE A 382 14.07 14.58 -24.15
C PHE A 382 14.86 13.28 -23.96
N ASN A 383 14.27 12.25 -23.36
CA ASN A 383 14.89 10.93 -23.23
C ASN A 383 13.92 9.80 -23.59
N GLN A 384 14.43 8.60 -23.85
CA GLN A 384 13.63 7.46 -24.27
C GLN A 384 13.98 6.14 -23.57
N ASN A 385 13.00 5.22 -23.52
CA ASN A 385 13.15 3.88 -22.92
C ASN A 385 13.53 3.96 -21.44
N ILE A 386 12.65 4.57 -20.65
CA ILE A 386 12.83 4.80 -19.22
C ILE A 386 11.84 3.95 -18.42
N GLU A 387 12.34 3.33 -17.36
CA GLU A 387 11.52 2.73 -16.31
C GLU A 387 11.91 3.32 -14.94
N ILE A 388 10.92 3.71 -14.14
CA ILE A 388 11.11 4.11 -12.74
C ILE A 388 10.18 3.28 -11.87
N SER A 389 10.72 2.46 -10.96
CA SER A 389 9.88 1.55 -10.17
C SER A 389 10.42 1.14 -8.80
N GLY A 390 9.50 0.84 -7.88
CA GLY A 390 9.78 0.04 -6.67
C GLY A 390 10.17 0.80 -5.40
N PHE A 391 10.39 2.12 -5.43
CA PHE A 391 10.83 2.90 -4.25
C PHE A 391 9.92 4.12 -3.97
N GLN A 392 10.22 4.85 -2.90
CA GLN A 392 9.43 6.00 -2.46
C GLN A 392 10.08 7.34 -2.84
N LEU A 393 9.26 8.29 -3.28
CA LEU A 393 9.63 9.71 -3.42
C LEU A 393 8.88 10.51 -2.36
N TYR A 394 9.61 11.26 -1.54
CA TYR A 394 9.03 12.13 -0.52
C TYR A 394 9.51 13.57 -0.71
N GLY A 395 8.57 14.50 -0.90
CA GLY A 395 8.89 15.91 -1.15
C GLY A 395 9.36 16.70 0.07
N ASN A 396 9.37 16.09 1.26
CA ASN A 396 9.79 16.70 2.54
C ASN A 396 9.04 17.99 2.94
N GLU A 397 7.71 18.05 2.72
CA GLU A 397 6.90 19.26 2.97
C GLU A 397 7.07 19.89 4.37
N SER A 398 7.36 19.09 5.41
CA SER A 398 7.54 19.57 6.79
C SER A 398 8.94 20.10 7.11
N GLY A 399 9.98 19.58 6.45
CA GLY A 399 11.39 19.92 6.69
C GLY A 399 11.94 21.02 5.76
N VAL A 400 11.16 21.43 4.77
CA VAL A 400 11.52 22.44 3.78
C VAL A 400 10.84 23.78 4.03
N VAL A 401 11.48 24.87 3.62
CA VAL A 401 10.89 26.22 3.72
C VAL A 401 9.63 26.29 2.85
N THR A 402 8.48 26.65 3.46
CA THR A 402 7.22 26.80 2.74
C THR A 402 7.35 27.84 1.63
N PRO A 403 7.19 27.45 0.36
CA PRO A 403 7.42 28.37 -0.75
C PRO A 403 6.24 29.33 -0.94
N PRO A 404 6.44 30.51 -1.55
CA PRO A 404 5.37 31.49 -1.78
C PRO A 404 4.26 30.99 -2.71
N LYS A 405 4.59 30.06 -3.62
CA LYS A 405 3.67 29.42 -4.57
C LYS A 405 3.82 27.93 -4.45
N LEU A 406 2.89 27.30 -3.75
CA LEU A 406 3.06 25.92 -3.34
C LEU A 406 3.07 24.96 -4.55
N ASP A 407 2.20 25.20 -5.53
CA ASP A 407 1.96 24.40 -6.75
C ASP A 407 3.17 24.13 -7.66
N ARG A 408 4.32 24.72 -7.38
CA ARG A 408 5.52 24.68 -8.22
C ARG A 408 6.70 24.01 -7.56
N TYR A 409 6.56 23.53 -6.33
CA TYR A 409 7.68 23.14 -5.49
C TYR A 409 7.65 21.70 -4.99
N TYR A 410 8.88 21.16 -4.99
CA TYR A 410 9.31 19.77 -4.77
C TYR A 410 8.70 18.71 -5.68
N LEU A 411 8.38 19.06 -6.93
CA LEU A 411 7.81 18.15 -7.96
C LEU A 411 8.48 16.77 -7.91
N CYS A 412 7.73 15.68 -7.83
CA CYS A 412 8.38 14.38 -7.64
C CYS A 412 9.07 13.94 -8.93
N ILE A 413 8.35 13.91 -10.06
CA ILE A 413 8.88 13.50 -11.37
C ILE A 413 8.47 14.51 -12.44
N ILE A 414 9.44 15.03 -13.19
CA ILE A 414 9.18 15.71 -14.47
C ILE A 414 9.99 15.06 -15.57
N LEU A 415 9.32 14.54 -16.60
CA LEU A 415 10.00 13.98 -17.75
C LEU A 415 9.41 14.45 -19.08
N ASN A 416 10.27 14.60 -20.08
CA ASN A 416 9.92 14.68 -21.49
C ASN A 416 10.55 13.48 -22.19
N GLY A 417 9.77 12.77 -23.01
CA GLY A 417 10.30 11.55 -23.62
C GLY A 417 9.29 10.62 -24.26
N SER A 418 9.81 9.47 -24.71
CA SER A 418 9.00 8.37 -25.24
C SER A 418 9.37 7.03 -24.62
N ASN A 419 8.42 6.09 -24.60
CA ASN A 419 8.58 4.77 -23.98
C ASN A 419 8.96 4.92 -22.51
N ILE A 420 8.10 5.58 -21.73
CA ILE A 420 8.30 5.83 -20.30
C ILE A 420 7.30 4.99 -19.51
N SER A 421 7.79 4.24 -18.53
CA SER A 421 6.98 3.52 -17.56
C SER A 421 7.31 3.95 -16.13
N ILE A 422 6.29 4.30 -15.35
CA ILE A 422 6.43 4.70 -13.95
C ILE A 422 5.44 3.87 -13.13
N HIS A 423 5.95 2.96 -12.31
CA HIS A 423 5.08 2.00 -11.63
C HIS A 423 5.59 1.47 -10.29
N ASN A 424 4.68 0.97 -9.47
CA ASN A 424 4.98 0.46 -8.12
C ASN A 424 5.72 1.51 -7.26
N MET A 425 5.40 2.80 -7.43
CA MET A 425 6.01 3.89 -6.69
C MET A 425 5.10 4.37 -5.55
N HIS A 426 5.70 4.93 -4.50
CA HIS A 426 4.99 5.67 -3.46
C HIS A 426 5.41 7.15 -3.47
N LEU A 427 4.50 8.07 -3.81
CA LEU A 427 4.77 9.51 -3.89
C LEU A 427 3.99 10.23 -2.80
N SER A 428 4.65 11.05 -1.98
CA SER A 428 3.98 11.84 -0.93
C SER A 428 4.73 13.08 -0.48
N GLY A 429 4.08 13.92 0.35
CA GLY A 429 4.70 15.05 1.05
C GLY A 429 5.26 16.13 0.13
N ASN A 430 4.58 16.41 -0.97
CA ASN A 430 5.01 17.33 -2.02
C ASN A 430 4.00 18.48 -2.22
N TYR A 431 4.52 19.68 -2.55
CA TYR A 431 3.72 20.90 -2.76
C TYR A 431 3.30 21.12 -4.24
N GLY A 432 3.88 20.39 -5.21
CA GLY A 432 3.59 20.55 -6.63
C GLY A 432 2.88 19.34 -7.24
N ASP A 433 3.24 18.99 -8.48
CA ASP A 433 2.83 17.76 -9.16
C ASP A 433 3.59 16.53 -8.67
N GLY A 434 2.91 15.38 -8.69
CA GLY A 434 3.50 14.07 -8.46
C GLY A 434 4.27 13.62 -9.69
N ILE A 435 3.55 13.30 -10.77
CA ILE A 435 4.14 12.89 -12.04
C ILE A 435 3.71 13.88 -13.12
N LEU A 436 4.64 14.62 -13.70
CA LEU A 436 4.40 15.54 -14.81
C LEU A 436 5.20 15.13 -16.05
N ILE A 437 4.49 14.70 -17.09
CA ILE A 437 5.08 14.42 -18.40
C ILE A 437 4.80 15.58 -19.36
N GLY A 438 5.81 16.04 -20.09
CA GLY A 438 5.63 17.03 -21.15
C GLY A 438 5.71 18.49 -20.73
N ARG A 439 6.37 18.79 -19.60
CA ARG A 439 6.54 20.19 -19.15
C ARG A 439 7.34 20.99 -20.17
N ASN A 440 6.71 22.02 -20.75
CA ASN A 440 7.30 22.87 -21.80
C ASN A 440 7.84 22.09 -23.00
N SER A 441 7.33 20.87 -23.25
CA SER A 441 7.86 20.04 -24.33
C SER A 441 7.54 20.66 -25.71
N PRO A 442 8.54 20.79 -26.59
CA PRO A 442 8.31 21.18 -27.98
C PRO A 442 7.67 20.05 -28.79
N ALA A 443 7.91 18.79 -28.40
CA ALA A 443 7.46 17.58 -29.09
C ALA A 443 6.37 16.83 -28.32
N PHE A 444 5.71 15.88 -28.98
CA PHE A 444 4.83 14.93 -28.32
C PHE A 444 5.62 13.93 -27.47
N ASN A 445 5.05 13.52 -26.34
CA ASN A 445 5.55 12.45 -25.49
C ASN A 445 4.78 11.17 -25.82
N GLU A 446 5.47 10.13 -26.29
CA GLU A 446 4.79 8.96 -26.87
C GLU A 446 4.98 7.70 -26.03
N ASN A 447 3.95 6.84 -25.95
CA ASN A 447 4.01 5.55 -25.26
C ASN A 447 4.35 5.71 -23.76
N ILE A 448 3.43 6.31 -23.02
CA ILE A 448 3.59 6.63 -21.59
C ILE A 448 2.68 5.71 -20.77
N GLN A 449 3.23 5.01 -19.79
CA GLN A 449 2.49 4.14 -18.89
C GLN A 449 2.73 4.53 -17.43
N ILE A 450 1.67 4.78 -16.67
CA ILE A 450 1.74 5.17 -15.27
C ILE A 450 0.78 4.28 -14.47
N TYR A 451 1.31 3.32 -13.71
CA TYR A 451 0.46 2.29 -13.11
C TYR A 451 0.92 1.72 -11.77
N ASN A 452 0.02 1.12 -11.01
CA ASN A 452 0.31 0.52 -9.70
C ASN A 452 0.98 1.49 -8.71
N ASN A 453 0.75 2.79 -8.83
CA ASN A 453 1.36 3.78 -7.93
C ASN A 453 0.42 4.14 -6.78
N THR A 454 1.00 4.44 -5.62
CA THR A 454 0.30 5.11 -4.53
C THR A 454 0.76 6.56 -4.47
N ILE A 455 -0.13 7.51 -4.77
CA ILE A 455 0.17 8.94 -4.81
C ILE A 455 -0.69 9.63 -3.75
N ASN A 456 -0.05 10.08 -2.67
CA ASN A 456 -0.74 10.49 -1.45
C ASN A 456 -0.52 11.97 -1.14
N ARG A 457 -1.63 12.72 -1.07
CA ARG A 457 -1.73 14.13 -0.66
C ARG A 457 -0.82 15.09 -1.44
N ILE A 458 -0.61 14.81 -2.72
CA ILE A 458 0.05 15.72 -3.65
C ILE A 458 -0.80 16.96 -3.85
N GLN A 459 -0.15 18.12 -3.86
CA GLN A 459 -0.87 19.38 -3.77
C GLN A 459 -1.41 19.88 -5.11
N HIS A 460 -0.65 19.86 -6.22
CA HIS A 460 -1.18 20.21 -7.55
C HIS A 460 -1.84 18.99 -8.23
N ASP A 461 -1.32 18.49 -9.36
CA ASP A 461 -1.85 17.30 -10.03
C ASP A 461 -1.08 16.05 -9.56
N ALA A 462 -1.78 14.97 -9.21
CA ALA A 462 -1.09 13.72 -8.88
C ALA A 462 -0.41 13.12 -10.12
N VAL A 463 -1.11 13.11 -11.26
CA VAL A 463 -0.57 12.77 -12.57
C VAL A 463 -1.00 13.82 -13.60
N SER A 464 -0.05 14.30 -14.40
CA SER A 464 -0.31 15.24 -15.48
C SER A 464 0.50 14.86 -16.71
N VAL A 465 -0.16 14.67 -17.84
CA VAL A 465 0.50 14.39 -19.12
C VAL A 465 0.11 15.46 -20.12
N ASN A 466 1.10 16.19 -20.63
CA ASN A 466 0.95 17.26 -21.58
C ASN A 466 1.54 16.88 -22.94
N LYS A 467 0.82 17.18 -24.03
CA LYS A 467 1.19 16.81 -25.41
C LYS A 467 1.58 15.34 -25.48
N GLY A 468 0.78 14.45 -24.90
CA GLY A 468 1.02 13.01 -24.95
C GLY A 468 0.36 12.34 -26.15
N LYS A 469 0.85 11.17 -26.52
CA LYS A 469 0.21 10.27 -27.49
C LYS A 469 0.42 8.82 -27.05
N ASN A 470 -0.63 8.00 -27.08
CA ASN A 470 -0.59 6.62 -26.57
C ASN A 470 -0.20 6.60 -25.08
N VAL A 471 -1.13 7.07 -24.24
CA VAL A 471 -0.94 7.27 -22.80
C VAL A 471 -1.89 6.36 -22.04
N GLN A 472 -1.36 5.61 -21.07
CA GLN A 472 -2.15 4.74 -20.20
C GLN A 472 -1.88 5.10 -18.74
N VAL A 473 -2.94 5.36 -17.97
CA VAL A 473 -2.86 5.62 -16.53
C VAL A 473 -3.82 4.68 -15.81
N TYR A 474 -3.29 3.68 -15.10
CA TYR A 474 -4.14 2.63 -14.56
C TYR A 474 -3.73 2.00 -13.24
N ASN A 475 -4.69 1.45 -12.51
CA ASN A 475 -4.47 0.79 -11.22
C ASN A 475 -3.66 1.65 -10.21
N ASN A 476 -3.89 2.97 -10.22
CA ASN A 476 -3.27 3.88 -9.27
C ASN A 476 -4.21 4.20 -8.11
N ARG A 477 -3.64 4.34 -6.91
CA ARG A 477 -4.34 4.83 -5.72
C ARG A 477 -3.93 6.28 -5.45
N ILE A 478 -4.84 7.20 -5.71
CA ILE A 478 -4.58 8.64 -5.71
C ILE A 478 -5.41 9.35 -4.63
N THR A 479 -4.73 10.16 -3.83
CA THR A 479 -5.36 11.14 -2.93
C THR A 479 -4.82 12.54 -3.25
N SER A 480 -5.60 13.39 -3.91
CA SER A 480 -5.21 14.76 -4.28
C SER A 480 -5.57 15.79 -3.22
N ARG A 481 -4.84 16.93 -3.16
CA ARG A 481 -5.03 17.97 -2.13
C ARG A 481 -5.46 19.36 -2.62
N LEU A 482 -5.02 19.87 -3.79
CA LEU A 482 -5.56 21.13 -4.37
C LEU A 482 -6.11 21.00 -5.79
N ASN A 483 -5.37 20.40 -6.73
CA ASN A 483 -5.83 20.31 -8.12
C ASN A 483 -6.40 18.93 -8.43
N CYS A 484 -6.15 18.34 -9.60
CA CYS A 484 -6.82 17.10 -9.99
C CYS A 484 -6.04 15.82 -9.64
N GLY A 485 -6.72 14.68 -9.70
CA GLY A 485 -6.05 13.38 -9.63
C GLY A 485 -5.23 13.13 -10.89
N ILE A 486 -5.89 13.13 -12.04
CA ILE A 486 -5.26 12.85 -13.33
C ILE A 486 -5.61 13.96 -14.31
N ARG A 487 -4.61 14.59 -14.93
CA ARG A 487 -4.76 15.57 -16.00
C ARG A 487 -4.22 15.03 -17.32
N MET A 488 -5.06 15.04 -18.34
CA MET A 488 -4.64 14.86 -19.73
C MET A 488 -4.76 16.20 -20.44
N TYR A 489 -3.63 16.79 -20.78
CA TYR A 489 -3.56 18.11 -21.41
C TYR A 489 -3.06 17.98 -22.85
N ASN A 490 -3.88 18.34 -23.85
CA ASN A 490 -3.51 18.27 -25.27
C ASN A 490 -2.98 16.88 -25.68
N THR A 491 -3.60 15.83 -25.18
CA THR A 491 -3.10 14.45 -25.23
C THR A 491 -4.09 13.53 -25.94
N ASN A 492 -3.60 12.65 -26.83
CA ASN A 492 -4.42 11.79 -27.70
C ASN A 492 -4.14 10.30 -27.45
N ILE A 493 -5.09 9.43 -27.83
CA ILE A 493 -4.96 7.97 -27.68
C ILE A 493 -4.68 7.66 -26.20
N VAL A 494 -5.70 7.81 -25.37
CA VAL A 494 -5.61 7.79 -23.92
C VAL A 494 -6.51 6.71 -23.34
N GLU A 495 -5.96 5.91 -22.44
CA GLU A 495 -6.72 5.00 -21.57
C GLU A 495 -6.49 5.39 -20.10
N VAL A 496 -7.56 5.72 -19.37
CA VAL A 496 -7.51 5.96 -17.92
C VAL A 496 -8.46 4.99 -17.24
N TYR A 497 -7.92 3.99 -16.53
CA TYR A 497 -8.75 2.90 -16.00
C TYR A 497 -8.29 2.25 -14.71
N ASP A 498 -9.20 1.58 -14.00
CA ASP A 498 -8.93 0.91 -12.71
C ASP A 498 -8.30 1.81 -11.64
N ASN A 499 -8.44 3.14 -11.75
CA ASN A 499 -7.87 4.05 -10.75
C ASN A 499 -8.84 4.28 -9.60
N TYR A 500 -8.29 4.32 -8.39
CA TYR A 500 -9.00 4.71 -7.18
C TYR A 500 -8.59 6.13 -6.79
N ILE A 501 -9.48 7.10 -6.99
CA ILE A 501 -9.18 8.53 -6.90
C ILE A 501 -10.08 9.20 -5.87
N THR A 502 -9.46 9.89 -4.93
CA THR A 502 -10.15 10.77 -3.99
C THR A 502 -9.38 12.04 -3.73
N SER A 503 -10.03 12.98 -3.07
CA SER A 503 -9.37 14.08 -2.40
C SER A 503 -9.85 14.27 -0.96
N ASN A 504 -10.69 13.37 -0.44
CA ASN A 504 -11.30 13.49 0.89
C ASN A 504 -12.00 14.85 1.12
N ASN A 505 -12.72 15.35 0.11
CA ASN A 505 -13.33 16.68 0.07
C ASN A 505 -12.33 17.87 0.07
N GLU A 506 -11.03 17.61 -0.10
CA GLU A 506 -10.00 18.60 -0.45
C GLU A 506 -9.85 18.66 -1.99
N GLY A 507 -8.87 19.35 -2.56
CA GLY A 507 -8.55 19.16 -3.98
C GLY A 507 -9.50 19.78 -5.02
N GLY A 508 -9.35 19.31 -6.26
CA GLY A 508 -10.11 19.65 -7.45
C GLY A 508 -10.83 18.42 -8.02
N ALA A 509 -10.82 18.25 -9.34
CA ALA A 509 -11.52 17.16 -10.00
C ALA A 509 -10.80 15.81 -9.84
N GLY A 510 -11.53 14.69 -9.91
CA GLY A 510 -10.88 13.37 -9.96
C GLY A 510 -10.03 13.22 -11.23
N ILE A 511 -10.66 13.37 -12.39
CA ILE A 511 -10.01 13.33 -13.71
C ILE A 511 -10.32 14.63 -14.46
N GLN A 512 -9.31 15.21 -15.10
CA GLN A 512 -9.43 16.39 -15.94
C GLN A 512 -8.91 16.13 -17.36
N ILE A 513 -9.74 16.38 -18.35
CA ILE A 513 -9.41 16.35 -19.77
C ILE A 513 -9.42 17.79 -20.27
N GLN A 514 -8.25 18.28 -20.67
CA GLN A 514 -8.04 19.67 -21.05
C GLN A 514 -7.49 19.77 -22.47
N LYS A 515 -8.19 20.50 -23.33
CA LYS A 515 -7.69 20.94 -24.65
C LYS A 515 -7.41 22.44 -24.63
N TRP A 516 -6.27 22.85 -25.17
CA TRP A 516 -5.94 24.27 -25.37
C TRP A 516 -5.37 24.53 -26.76
N GLY A 517 -5.98 25.47 -27.46
CA GLY A 517 -5.56 25.86 -28.80
C GLY A 517 -5.90 24.79 -29.85
N ASN A 518 -5.26 24.92 -31.02
CA ASN A 518 -5.61 24.17 -32.22
C ASN A 518 -4.86 22.82 -32.31
N ILE A 519 -4.93 22.02 -31.24
CA ILE A 519 -4.40 20.66 -31.18
C ILE A 519 -5.57 19.68 -31.25
N SER A 520 -5.47 18.63 -32.08
CA SER A 520 -6.45 17.54 -32.06
C SER A 520 -6.38 16.81 -30.72
N MET A 521 -7.54 16.42 -30.19
CA MET A 521 -7.65 15.69 -28.94
C MET A 521 -8.76 14.64 -29.09
N ASP A 522 -8.41 13.44 -29.50
CA ASP A 522 -9.32 12.33 -29.82
C ASP A 522 -8.84 10.99 -29.22
N GLN A 523 -9.72 9.98 -29.30
CA GLN A 523 -9.48 8.62 -28.83
C GLN A 523 -9.11 8.59 -27.34
N ILE A 524 -9.97 9.17 -26.52
CA ILE A 524 -9.79 9.21 -25.07
C ILE A 524 -10.86 8.33 -24.46
N ASN A 525 -10.44 7.35 -23.68
CA ASN A 525 -11.29 6.41 -23.00
C ASN A 525 -11.03 6.44 -21.49
N ILE A 526 -12.08 6.63 -20.70
CA ILE A 526 -12.04 6.74 -19.25
C ILE A 526 -13.00 5.70 -18.69
N HIS A 527 -12.48 4.65 -18.07
CA HIS A 527 -13.32 3.53 -17.67
C HIS A 527 -12.91 2.80 -16.42
N ASP A 528 -13.84 2.11 -15.76
CA ASP A 528 -13.56 1.27 -14.58
C ASP A 528 -12.85 2.02 -13.43
N ASN A 529 -12.96 3.36 -13.38
CA ASN A 529 -12.40 4.15 -12.29
C ASN A 529 -13.40 4.28 -11.15
N GLU A 530 -12.87 4.33 -9.93
CA GLU A 530 -13.61 4.73 -8.75
C GLU A 530 -13.18 6.12 -8.30
N ILE A 531 -14.08 7.08 -8.43
CA ILE A 531 -13.84 8.49 -8.13
C ILE A 531 -14.79 8.94 -7.04
N TYR A 532 -14.27 9.28 -5.88
CA TYR A 532 -15.12 9.62 -4.74
C TYR A 532 -14.62 10.78 -3.91
N LYS A 533 -15.57 11.57 -3.41
CA LYS A 533 -15.28 12.78 -2.62
C LYS A 533 -14.26 13.74 -3.24
N PRO A 534 -14.21 13.97 -4.58
CA PRO A 534 -13.53 15.15 -5.09
C PRO A 534 -14.26 16.39 -4.59
N LYS A 535 -13.55 17.47 -4.25
CA LYS A 535 -14.19 18.72 -3.82
C LYS A 535 -14.97 19.41 -4.95
N THR A 536 -14.59 19.17 -6.20
CA THR A 536 -15.32 19.69 -7.37
C THR A 536 -16.00 18.56 -8.13
N HIS A 537 -15.45 18.13 -9.25
CA HIS A 537 -16.09 17.22 -10.19
C HIS A 537 -15.50 15.82 -10.09
N GLY A 538 -16.29 14.79 -10.41
CA GLY A 538 -15.73 13.47 -10.69
C GLY A 538 -14.82 13.55 -11.92
N ILE A 539 -15.40 13.94 -13.05
CA ILE A 539 -14.69 14.13 -14.32
C ILE A 539 -14.97 15.53 -14.87
N TRP A 540 -13.90 16.24 -15.25
CA TRP A 540 -13.95 17.57 -15.83
C TRP A 540 -13.38 17.56 -17.24
N ILE A 541 -14.24 17.72 -18.25
CA ILE A 541 -13.89 17.73 -19.66
C ILE A 541 -14.06 19.14 -20.19
N PHE A 542 -13.00 19.75 -20.72
CA PHE A 542 -13.13 21.04 -21.36
C PHE A 542 -12.07 21.32 -22.41
N GLY A 543 -12.44 22.15 -23.39
CA GLY A 543 -11.45 22.78 -24.25
C GLY A 543 -11.63 24.28 -24.38
N ALA A 544 -10.51 24.96 -24.61
CA ALA A 544 -10.42 26.41 -24.63
C ALA A 544 -9.44 26.91 -25.70
N GLY A 545 -9.56 28.19 -26.04
CA GLY A 545 -8.71 28.86 -27.04
C GLY A 545 -9.14 28.59 -28.49
N SER A 546 -8.19 28.59 -29.43
CA SER A 546 -8.50 28.44 -30.86
C SER A 546 -8.91 27.01 -31.21
N TYR A 547 -10.05 26.82 -31.86
CA TYR A 547 -10.51 25.52 -32.35
C TYR A 547 -10.40 25.44 -33.88
N GLY A 548 -9.79 24.37 -34.40
CA GLY A 548 -9.77 24.09 -35.84
C GLY A 548 -10.95 23.26 -36.34
N SER A 549 -11.54 22.41 -35.48
CA SER A 549 -12.75 21.61 -35.75
C SER A 549 -13.33 21.02 -34.45
N SER A 550 -14.56 20.48 -34.51
CA SER A 550 -15.30 19.91 -33.36
C SER A 550 -15.03 18.42 -33.10
N VAL A 551 -14.11 17.76 -33.83
CA VAL A 551 -14.00 16.28 -33.89
C VAL A 551 -13.32 15.63 -32.68
N ALA A 552 -13.36 16.27 -31.52
CA ALA A 552 -12.78 15.73 -30.29
C ALA A 552 -13.80 14.81 -29.61
N LYS A 553 -13.56 13.50 -29.62
CA LYS A 553 -14.47 12.49 -29.07
C LYS A 553 -13.87 11.78 -27.85
N ILE A 554 -14.64 11.76 -26.76
CA ILE A 554 -14.30 11.06 -25.50
C ILE A 554 -15.32 9.96 -25.23
N SER A 555 -14.83 8.84 -24.70
CA SER A 555 -15.63 7.72 -24.18
C SER A 555 -15.46 7.65 -22.67
N VAL A 556 -16.56 7.65 -21.93
CA VAL A 556 -16.58 7.55 -20.46
C VAL A 556 -17.53 6.43 -20.07
N HIS A 557 -17.01 5.30 -19.58
CA HIS A 557 -17.86 4.17 -19.27
C HIS A 557 -17.47 3.36 -18.05
N HIS A 558 -18.43 2.71 -17.39
CA HIS A 558 -18.14 1.80 -16.27
C HIS A 558 -17.39 2.48 -15.10
N ASN A 559 -17.56 3.79 -14.91
CA ASN A 559 -16.99 4.49 -13.75
C ASN A 559 -17.99 4.53 -12.59
N ARG A 560 -17.47 4.40 -11.36
CA ARG A 560 -18.19 4.70 -10.11
C ARG A 560 -17.80 6.10 -9.66
N ILE A 561 -18.71 7.05 -9.81
CA ILE A 561 -18.49 8.45 -9.45
C ILE A 561 -19.47 8.80 -8.33
N TYR A 562 -18.98 9.10 -7.12
CA TYR A 562 -19.89 9.32 -6.01
C TYR A 562 -19.43 10.35 -4.98
N ASN A 563 -20.40 10.96 -4.30
CA ASN A 563 -20.18 11.98 -3.26
C ASN A 563 -19.29 13.14 -3.73
N THR A 564 -19.45 13.61 -4.97
CA THR A 564 -18.66 14.74 -5.48
C THR A 564 -19.13 16.05 -4.87
N GLY A 565 -18.23 17.00 -4.62
CA GLY A 565 -18.59 18.30 -4.00
C GLY A 565 -19.39 19.22 -4.93
N GLN A 566 -19.27 19.03 -6.25
CA GLN A 566 -20.04 19.71 -7.28
C GLN A 566 -20.69 18.69 -8.22
N HIS A 567 -20.27 18.62 -9.49
CA HIS A 567 -20.91 17.76 -10.49
C HIS A 567 -20.31 16.36 -10.52
N GLY A 568 -21.06 15.34 -10.98
CA GLY A 568 -20.46 14.05 -11.32
C GLY A 568 -19.52 14.20 -12.52
N ILE A 569 -20.08 14.64 -13.64
CA ILE A 569 -19.37 14.93 -14.88
C ILE A 569 -19.76 16.32 -15.38
N ILE A 570 -18.76 17.13 -15.77
CA ILE A 570 -18.97 18.41 -16.45
C ILE A 570 -18.21 18.43 -17.78
N SER A 571 -18.87 18.88 -18.85
CA SER A 571 -18.30 18.91 -20.19
C SER A 571 -18.52 20.25 -20.90
N ASP A 572 -17.50 20.70 -21.63
CA ASP A 572 -17.55 21.88 -22.52
C ASP A 572 -16.61 21.68 -23.72
N GLY A 573 -17.10 21.82 -24.95
CA GLY A 573 -16.22 21.82 -26.13
C GLY A 573 -15.69 20.48 -26.59
N PHE A 574 -16.41 19.39 -26.32
CA PHE A 574 -16.12 18.02 -26.75
C PHE A 574 -17.41 17.27 -27.11
N ASP A 575 -17.34 16.42 -28.14
CA ASP A 575 -18.29 15.32 -28.28
C ASP A 575 -17.93 14.23 -27.28
N ALA A 576 -18.93 13.62 -26.65
CA ALA A 576 -18.68 12.56 -25.68
C ALA A 576 -19.78 11.48 -25.69
N THR A 577 -19.38 10.26 -25.38
CA THR A 577 -20.28 9.16 -25.05
C THR A 577 -20.05 8.80 -23.59
N VAL A 578 -21.10 8.93 -22.77
CA VAL A 578 -21.10 8.62 -21.34
C VAL A 578 -22.05 7.47 -21.13
N GLU A 579 -21.53 6.27 -20.90
CA GLU A 579 -22.37 5.06 -20.83
C GLU A 579 -22.03 4.13 -19.69
N ASN A 580 -23.03 3.41 -19.16
CA ASN A 580 -22.78 2.40 -18.13
C ASN A 580 -22.03 2.94 -16.91
N ASN A 581 -22.24 4.19 -16.50
CA ASN A 581 -21.64 4.73 -15.26
C ASN A 581 -22.64 4.70 -14.11
N VAL A 582 -22.14 4.73 -12.88
CA VAL A 582 -22.92 5.12 -11.71
C VAL A 582 -22.45 6.50 -11.25
N ILE A 583 -23.38 7.45 -11.20
CA ILE A 583 -23.15 8.81 -10.72
C ILE A 583 -24.11 9.07 -9.56
N ASP A 584 -23.60 8.99 -8.33
CA ASP A 584 -24.42 9.00 -7.13
C ASP A 584 -24.00 10.07 -6.12
N GLY A 585 -24.95 10.89 -5.67
CA GLY A 585 -24.69 11.83 -4.57
C GLY A 585 -23.82 13.03 -4.95
N ALA A 586 -23.92 13.54 -6.19
CA ALA A 586 -23.22 14.77 -6.56
C ALA A 586 -23.79 15.97 -5.81
N GLY A 587 -22.90 16.83 -5.31
CA GLY A 587 -23.22 18.05 -4.59
C GLY A 587 -24.01 19.06 -5.43
N TYR A 588 -23.95 18.95 -6.75
CA TYR A 588 -24.76 19.65 -7.75
C TYR A 588 -25.54 18.68 -8.66
N SER A 589 -25.37 18.77 -9.98
CA SER A 589 -25.99 17.86 -10.98
C SER A 589 -25.11 16.65 -11.26
N GLY A 590 -25.73 15.53 -11.63
CA GLY A 590 -25.01 14.32 -12.04
C GLY A 590 -24.12 14.56 -13.26
N ILE A 591 -24.71 14.93 -14.40
CA ILE A 591 -24.01 15.29 -15.64
C ILE A 591 -24.44 16.69 -16.07
N ILE A 592 -23.49 17.54 -16.50
CA ILE A 592 -23.79 18.90 -16.96
C ILE A 592 -22.94 19.35 -18.15
N GLN A 593 -23.55 20.09 -19.07
CA GLN A 593 -22.85 20.97 -20.01
C GLN A 593 -22.92 22.42 -19.52
N ALA A 594 -21.76 23.03 -19.26
CA ALA A 594 -21.63 24.39 -18.76
C ALA A 594 -20.23 24.96 -19.06
N ASN A 595 -20.13 26.28 -19.26
CA ASN A 595 -18.85 26.96 -19.44
C ASN A 595 -18.02 26.86 -18.15
N VAL A 596 -16.79 26.36 -18.28
CA VAL A 596 -15.88 26.08 -17.15
C VAL A 596 -14.58 26.88 -17.17
N TYR A 597 -14.35 27.63 -18.25
CA TYR A 597 -13.15 28.45 -18.41
C TYR A 597 -13.47 29.80 -19.06
N SER A 598 -12.61 30.80 -18.86
CA SER A 598 -12.83 32.17 -19.34
C SER A 598 -12.76 32.34 -20.86
N TYR A 599 -12.35 31.31 -21.59
CA TYR A 599 -12.22 31.28 -23.05
C TYR A 599 -12.90 30.03 -23.59
N PRO A 600 -14.25 29.98 -23.58
CA PRO A 600 -14.99 28.81 -24.01
C PRO A 600 -14.80 28.54 -25.51
N PRO A 601 -15.22 27.37 -26.00
CA PRO A 601 -15.22 27.05 -27.42
C PRO A 601 -15.97 28.12 -28.25
N PRO A 602 -15.56 28.37 -29.51
CA PRO A 602 -16.28 29.30 -30.38
C PRO A 602 -17.75 28.92 -30.54
N GLU A 603 -18.65 29.90 -30.42
CA GLU A 603 -20.10 29.70 -30.54
C GLU A 603 -20.54 29.16 -31.91
N THR A 604 -19.66 29.22 -32.93
CA THR A 604 -19.90 28.64 -34.26
C THR A 604 -19.78 27.12 -34.31
N LEU A 605 -19.26 26.50 -33.25
CA LEU A 605 -19.12 25.04 -33.14
C LEU A 605 -20.24 24.46 -32.28
N THR A 606 -20.59 23.21 -32.58
CA THR A 606 -21.59 22.47 -31.81
C THR A 606 -21.01 21.18 -31.29
N PHE A 607 -21.51 20.75 -30.14
CA PHE A 607 -21.03 19.56 -29.43
C PHE A 607 -22.19 18.72 -28.90
N VAL A 608 -22.05 17.40 -29.00
CA VAL A 608 -23.08 16.44 -28.60
C VAL A 608 -22.54 15.51 -27.53
N LEU A 609 -23.24 15.45 -26.39
CA LEU A 609 -22.99 14.43 -25.37
C LEU A 609 -24.10 13.38 -25.42
N THR A 610 -23.73 12.15 -25.77
CA THR A 610 -24.62 10.98 -25.70
C THR A 610 -24.51 10.35 -24.32
N ALA A 611 -25.60 10.30 -23.56
CA ALA A 611 -25.63 9.63 -22.26
C ALA A 611 -26.63 8.47 -22.28
N LYS A 612 -26.15 7.23 -22.09
CA LYS A 612 -27.03 6.05 -22.07
C LYS A 612 -26.63 5.00 -21.04
N ASN A 613 -27.56 4.16 -20.60
CA ASN A 613 -27.29 3.08 -19.63
C ASN A 613 -26.63 3.55 -18.32
N ASN A 614 -26.71 4.83 -17.94
CA ASN A 614 -26.14 5.31 -16.68
C ASN A 614 -27.17 5.21 -15.56
N ILE A 615 -26.72 5.01 -14.33
CA ILE A 615 -27.53 5.25 -13.13
C ILE A 615 -27.11 6.61 -12.55
N ILE A 616 -28.06 7.54 -12.49
CA ILE A 616 -27.82 8.93 -12.06
C ILE A 616 -28.76 9.24 -10.90
N SER A 617 -28.21 9.18 -9.68
CA SER A 617 -29.03 9.14 -8.47
C SER A 617 -28.57 10.07 -7.36
N ASN A 618 -29.52 10.47 -6.50
CA ASN A 618 -29.26 11.18 -5.24
C ASN A 618 -28.53 12.52 -5.40
N ASN A 619 -28.64 13.17 -6.55
CA ASN A 619 -27.95 14.43 -6.81
C ASN A 619 -28.74 15.62 -6.25
N ARG A 620 -28.04 16.66 -5.78
CA ARG A 620 -28.68 17.84 -5.19
C ARG A 620 -29.45 18.68 -6.19
N TYR A 621 -29.10 18.63 -7.48
CA TYR A 621 -29.82 19.35 -8.53
C TYR A 621 -30.44 18.35 -9.50
N TYR A 622 -30.19 18.50 -10.79
CA TYR A 622 -30.74 17.64 -11.83
C TYR A 622 -29.86 16.42 -12.07
N GLY A 623 -30.46 15.33 -12.55
CA GLY A 623 -29.70 14.19 -13.07
C GLY A 623 -28.79 14.61 -14.24
N ILE A 624 -29.38 15.13 -15.32
CA ILE A 624 -28.66 15.70 -16.47
C ILE A 624 -29.11 17.14 -16.73
N ARG A 625 -28.17 18.06 -16.96
CA ARG A 625 -28.45 19.49 -17.15
C ARG A 625 -27.71 20.08 -18.34
N ASN A 626 -28.41 20.85 -19.18
CA ASN A 626 -27.78 21.63 -20.25
C ASN A 626 -27.90 23.14 -20.01
N ASN A 627 -26.79 23.81 -19.71
CA ASN A 627 -26.72 25.27 -19.62
C ASN A 627 -26.21 25.93 -20.90
N LEU A 628 -25.87 25.16 -21.93
CA LEU A 628 -25.26 25.62 -23.18
C LEU A 628 -26.13 25.25 -24.39
N SER A 629 -27.46 25.25 -24.26
CA SER A 629 -28.40 24.73 -25.27
C SER A 629 -28.33 25.37 -26.66
N GLU A 630 -27.67 26.53 -26.79
CA GLU A 630 -27.45 27.19 -28.08
C GLU A 630 -26.33 26.55 -28.90
N THR A 631 -25.34 25.93 -28.24
CA THR A 631 -24.13 25.38 -28.87
C THR A 631 -23.90 23.91 -28.52
N HIS A 632 -24.55 23.40 -27.48
CA HIS A 632 -24.39 22.05 -27.00
C HIS A 632 -25.74 21.34 -26.89
N SER A 633 -25.74 20.05 -27.15
CA SER A 633 -26.92 19.21 -27.03
C SER A 633 -26.61 17.89 -26.32
N PHE A 634 -27.67 17.28 -25.80
CA PHE A 634 -27.65 15.94 -25.21
C PHE A 634 -28.51 14.99 -26.05
N SER A 635 -28.00 13.77 -26.25
CA SER A 635 -28.78 12.62 -26.70
C SER A 635 -28.87 11.64 -25.54
N ILE A 636 -30.05 11.40 -24.97
CA ILE A 636 -30.21 10.57 -23.77
C ILE A 636 -31.18 9.39 -23.99
N SER A 637 -30.80 8.20 -23.55
CA SER A 637 -31.63 6.99 -23.65
C SER A 637 -31.26 5.98 -22.58
N TYR A 638 -32.22 5.18 -22.11
CA TYR A 638 -31.95 4.03 -21.22
C TYR A 638 -31.13 4.36 -19.95
N ASN A 639 -31.18 5.59 -19.45
CA ASN A 639 -30.62 5.92 -18.14
C ASN A 639 -31.65 5.64 -17.05
N CYS A 640 -31.17 5.33 -15.85
CA CYS A 640 -31.99 5.28 -14.64
C CYS A 640 -31.77 6.54 -13.81
N PHE A 641 -32.85 7.27 -13.52
CA PHE A 641 -32.86 8.43 -12.66
C PHE A 641 -33.54 8.11 -11.33
N PHE A 642 -32.95 8.58 -10.23
CA PHE A 642 -33.55 8.39 -8.91
C PHE A 642 -33.16 9.50 -7.93
N ASN A 643 -34.15 10.09 -7.26
CA ASN A 643 -33.90 11.02 -6.15
C ASN A 643 -32.97 12.20 -6.51
N ASN A 644 -33.11 12.76 -7.72
CA ASN A 644 -32.45 14.01 -8.11
C ASN A 644 -33.35 15.18 -7.66
N THR A 645 -32.86 16.03 -6.77
CA THR A 645 -33.73 16.91 -5.97
C THR A 645 -34.50 17.93 -6.79
N GLU A 646 -33.88 18.50 -7.84
CA GLU A 646 -34.52 19.53 -8.68
C GLU A 646 -35.20 18.94 -9.92
N GLY A 647 -34.99 17.64 -10.21
CA GLY A 647 -35.59 16.92 -11.33
C GLY A 647 -34.61 16.00 -12.06
N ASP A 648 -35.11 15.22 -13.01
CA ASP A 648 -34.26 14.27 -13.76
C ASP A 648 -33.46 14.98 -14.86
N THR A 649 -34.09 15.93 -15.56
CA THR A 649 -33.46 16.72 -16.62
C THR A 649 -33.74 18.22 -16.51
N TYR A 650 -32.85 19.05 -17.06
CA TYR A 650 -33.06 20.49 -17.26
C TYR A 650 -32.58 20.93 -18.64
N ASN A 651 -33.45 21.63 -19.40
CA ASN A 651 -33.24 22.02 -20.81
C ASN A 651 -32.98 20.85 -21.76
N ILE A 652 -33.52 19.66 -21.43
CA ILE A 652 -33.39 18.44 -22.21
C ILE A 652 -34.73 17.72 -22.11
N GLU A 653 -35.31 17.33 -23.24
CA GLU A 653 -36.47 16.44 -23.27
C GLU A 653 -36.08 15.08 -22.68
N LEU A 654 -36.95 14.46 -21.88
CA LEU A 654 -36.71 13.14 -21.29
C LEU A 654 -37.45 12.05 -22.09
N PRO A 655 -36.78 11.28 -22.95
CA PRO A 655 -37.43 10.22 -23.71
C PRO A 655 -37.91 9.07 -22.83
N ALA A 656 -39.00 8.42 -23.23
CA ALA A 656 -39.62 7.29 -22.52
C ALA A 656 -38.75 6.02 -22.44
N SER A 657 -37.62 5.98 -23.15
CA SER A 657 -36.62 4.90 -23.02
C SER A 657 -35.84 4.98 -21.71
N ASN A 658 -35.87 6.11 -21.00
CA ASN A 658 -35.26 6.26 -19.68
C ASN A 658 -36.20 5.79 -18.57
N ILE A 659 -35.64 5.43 -17.43
CA ILE A 659 -36.36 4.89 -16.27
C ILE A 659 -36.25 5.89 -15.11
N ILE A 660 -37.36 6.10 -14.41
CA ILE A 660 -37.42 6.88 -13.16
C ILE A 660 -37.83 5.93 -12.05
N ALA A 661 -36.84 5.31 -11.40
CA ALA A 661 -37.07 4.31 -10.35
C ALA A 661 -35.84 4.18 -9.45
N ASP A 662 -36.03 3.71 -8.22
CA ASP A 662 -34.92 3.34 -7.34
C ASP A 662 -34.09 2.23 -8.01
N PRO A 663 -32.78 2.42 -8.24
CA PRO A 663 -31.92 1.40 -8.83
C PRO A 663 -31.79 0.15 -7.96
N GLN A 664 -32.24 0.19 -6.69
CA GLN A 664 -32.15 -0.94 -5.75
C GLN A 664 -30.73 -1.46 -5.62
N PHE A 665 -29.79 -0.55 -5.31
CA PHE A 665 -28.41 -0.94 -4.98
C PHE A 665 -28.39 -1.92 -3.81
N ALA A 666 -27.43 -2.84 -3.86
CA ALA A 666 -27.12 -3.81 -2.83
C ALA A 666 -26.88 -3.15 -1.47
N ASP A 667 -25.88 -2.27 -1.42
CA ASP A 667 -25.53 -1.49 -0.24
C ASP A 667 -24.87 -0.16 -0.65
N ARG A 668 -25.73 0.84 -0.91
CA ARG A 668 -25.30 2.19 -1.25
C ARG A 668 -24.39 2.82 -0.19
N THR A 669 -24.61 2.54 1.09
CA THR A 669 -23.85 3.13 2.21
C THR A 669 -22.38 2.73 2.14
N ASN A 670 -22.12 1.47 1.80
CA ASN A 670 -20.78 0.92 1.60
C ASN A 670 -20.31 0.97 0.13
N HIS A 671 -21.05 1.69 -0.73
CA HIS A 671 -20.74 1.90 -2.15
C HIS A 671 -20.72 0.60 -2.98
N ASP A 672 -21.46 -0.42 -2.52
CA ASP A 672 -21.79 -1.62 -3.30
C ASP A 672 -22.97 -1.27 -4.22
N PHE A 673 -22.63 -0.84 -5.44
CA PHE A 673 -23.59 -0.46 -6.48
C PHE A 673 -24.10 -1.65 -7.32
N HIS A 674 -23.82 -2.89 -6.93
CA HIS A 674 -24.47 -4.04 -7.59
C HIS A 674 -25.99 -3.92 -7.45
N LEU A 675 -26.71 -4.34 -8.48
CA LEU A 675 -28.16 -4.30 -8.49
C LEU A 675 -28.72 -5.48 -7.68
N LYS A 676 -29.70 -5.24 -6.80
CA LYS A 676 -30.37 -6.33 -6.09
C LYS A 676 -31.07 -7.25 -7.09
N SER A 677 -30.96 -8.56 -6.87
CA SER A 677 -31.59 -9.56 -7.71
C SER A 677 -32.08 -10.77 -6.92
N GLN A 678 -33.34 -11.16 -7.12
CA GLN A 678 -33.88 -12.42 -6.60
C GLN A 678 -33.23 -13.66 -7.25
N TYR A 679 -32.52 -13.48 -8.37
CA TYR A 679 -31.90 -14.55 -9.15
C TYR A 679 -30.37 -14.62 -8.98
N GLY A 680 -29.78 -13.57 -8.42
CA GLY A 680 -28.38 -13.56 -8.01
C GLY A 680 -27.66 -12.27 -8.37
N ARG A 681 -27.06 -11.60 -7.39
CA ARG A 681 -26.01 -10.60 -7.60
C ARG A 681 -24.67 -11.08 -7.08
N TRP A 682 -23.58 -10.57 -7.63
CA TRP A 682 -22.24 -10.78 -7.08
C TRP A 682 -22.05 -9.95 -5.80
N ASN A 683 -21.34 -10.51 -4.83
CA ASN A 683 -21.01 -9.82 -3.57
C ASN A 683 -19.50 -9.72 -3.31
N GLY A 684 -18.70 -9.81 -4.38
CA GLY A 684 -17.23 -9.88 -4.32
C GLY A 684 -16.68 -11.29 -4.09
N THR A 685 -17.52 -12.25 -3.67
CA THR A 685 -17.06 -13.62 -3.41
C THR A 685 -17.98 -14.71 -3.96
N ALA A 686 -19.31 -14.53 -3.99
CA ALA A 686 -20.24 -15.42 -4.69
C ALA A 686 -21.57 -14.74 -5.01
N TRP A 687 -22.38 -15.45 -5.79
CA TRP A 687 -23.74 -15.12 -6.12
C TRP A 687 -24.67 -15.29 -4.90
N ILE A 688 -25.39 -14.24 -4.55
CA ILE A 688 -26.40 -14.24 -3.48
C ILE A 688 -27.72 -13.67 -4.00
N THR A 689 -28.84 -14.10 -3.42
CA THR A 689 -30.18 -13.66 -3.80
C THR A 689 -30.71 -12.61 -2.84
N ASP A 690 -31.34 -11.57 -3.38
CA ASP A 690 -32.02 -10.52 -2.61
C ASP A 690 -33.54 -10.75 -2.59
N GLN A 691 -34.27 -9.93 -1.83
CA GLN A 691 -35.74 -10.03 -1.72
C GLN A 691 -36.49 -9.38 -2.89
N LEU A 692 -35.80 -8.53 -3.66
CA LEU A 692 -36.34 -7.72 -4.75
C LEU A 692 -35.39 -7.79 -5.95
N THR A 693 -35.92 -7.58 -7.14
CA THR A 693 -35.13 -7.47 -8.37
C THR A 693 -35.16 -6.00 -8.83
N SER A 694 -33.99 -5.44 -9.08
CA SER A 694 -33.83 -4.06 -9.54
C SER A 694 -34.53 -3.83 -10.89
N PRO A 695 -35.18 -2.67 -11.09
CA PRO A 695 -35.74 -2.29 -12.39
C PRO A 695 -34.65 -1.98 -13.44
N CYS A 696 -33.39 -1.89 -13.03
CA CYS A 696 -32.25 -1.63 -13.92
C CYS A 696 -31.67 -2.92 -14.53
N ILE A 697 -32.15 -4.09 -14.12
CA ILE A 697 -31.72 -5.37 -14.69
C ILE A 697 -32.42 -5.60 -16.03
N ASP A 698 -31.68 -6.03 -17.06
CA ASP A 698 -32.12 -6.26 -18.44
C ASP A 698 -32.82 -5.02 -19.07
N ALA A 699 -32.40 -3.83 -18.67
CA ALA A 699 -33.12 -2.58 -18.95
C ALA A 699 -32.39 -1.60 -19.86
N GLY A 700 -31.11 -1.84 -20.17
CA GLY A 700 -30.29 -0.96 -21.00
C GLY A 700 -30.66 -0.99 -22.48
N ASP A 701 -29.86 -0.33 -23.32
CA ASP A 701 -30.12 -0.28 -24.75
C ASP A 701 -30.15 -1.71 -25.36
N PRO A 702 -31.26 -2.14 -26.01
CA PRO A 702 -31.33 -3.45 -26.66
C PRO A 702 -30.29 -3.70 -27.76
N ALA A 703 -29.67 -2.63 -28.28
CA ALA A 703 -28.63 -2.73 -29.29
C ALA A 703 -27.23 -2.96 -28.68
N ASP A 704 -27.06 -2.74 -27.38
CA ASP A 704 -25.76 -2.87 -26.71
C ASP A 704 -25.42 -4.32 -26.39
N ASN A 705 -24.12 -4.59 -26.33
CA ASN A 705 -23.62 -5.91 -26.01
C ASN A 705 -23.95 -6.28 -24.56
N TYR A 706 -24.27 -7.55 -24.31
CA TYR A 706 -24.50 -8.14 -22.99
C TYR A 706 -23.77 -9.48 -22.83
N SER A 707 -22.90 -9.85 -23.78
CA SER A 707 -22.31 -11.20 -23.89
C SER A 707 -21.45 -11.61 -22.70
N THR A 708 -20.96 -10.64 -21.92
CA THR A 708 -20.15 -10.87 -20.71
C THR A 708 -20.99 -10.98 -19.45
N GLU A 709 -22.28 -10.62 -19.50
CA GLU A 709 -23.19 -10.80 -18.36
C GLU A 709 -23.49 -12.27 -18.09
N PRO A 710 -23.50 -12.71 -16.84
CA PRO A 710 -23.69 -14.11 -16.50
C PRO A 710 -25.16 -14.52 -16.65
N THR A 711 -25.40 -15.63 -17.33
CA THR A 711 -26.75 -16.21 -17.49
C THR A 711 -27.37 -16.62 -16.14
N PRO A 712 -28.70 -16.49 -15.97
CA PRO A 712 -29.70 -15.79 -16.82
C PRO A 712 -29.54 -14.25 -16.84
N ASN A 713 -29.63 -13.63 -18.02
CA ASN A 713 -29.32 -12.20 -18.28
C ASN A 713 -30.30 -11.52 -19.27
N GLY A 714 -31.48 -12.11 -19.48
CA GLY A 714 -32.57 -11.54 -20.27
C GLY A 714 -32.30 -11.27 -21.74
N ASN A 715 -31.13 -11.65 -22.26
CA ASN A 715 -30.60 -11.21 -23.56
C ASN A 715 -30.55 -9.68 -23.71
N ARG A 716 -30.28 -8.94 -22.63
CA ARG A 716 -30.25 -7.49 -22.64
C ARG A 716 -29.34 -6.96 -21.54
N ILE A 717 -28.58 -5.91 -21.84
CA ILE A 717 -27.62 -5.34 -20.89
C ILE A 717 -28.33 -4.74 -19.67
N ASN A 718 -27.73 -4.92 -18.49
CA ASN A 718 -28.06 -4.19 -17.28
C ASN A 718 -27.65 -2.71 -17.40
N ILE A 719 -28.42 -1.79 -16.79
CA ILE A 719 -28.04 -0.37 -16.69
C ILE A 719 -27.01 -0.20 -15.55
N GLY A 720 -26.01 0.66 -15.76
CA GLY A 720 -25.01 1.04 -14.75
C GLY A 720 -23.66 0.37 -14.94
N VAL A 721 -22.80 0.52 -13.91
CA VAL A 721 -21.37 0.17 -13.93
C VAL A 721 -21.06 -1.33 -14.11
N TYR A 722 -22.04 -2.19 -13.85
CA TYR A 722 -21.89 -3.64 -14.03
C TYR A 722 -22.59 -4.16 -15.30
N GLY A 723 -23.18 -3.29 -16.12
CA GLY A 723 -23.74 -3.71 -17.41
C GLY A 723 -22.64 -4.28 -18.30
N ASN A 724 -22.90 -5.40 -18.97
CA ASN A 724 -21.91 -6.11 -19.80
C ASN A 724 -20.58 -6.38 -19.05
N THR A 725 -20.66 -6.81 -17.79
CA THR A 725 -19.52 -7.36 -17.03
C THR A 725 -19.85 -8.74 -16.46
N ASP A 726 -18.83 -9.48 -16.04
CA ASP A 726 -18.99 -10.79 -15.39
C ASP A 726 -19.59 -10.71 -13.97
N GLU A 727 -19.67 -9.51 -13.40
CA GLU A 727 -20.31 -9.22 -12.11
C GLU A 727 -21.76 -8.72 -12.25
N ALA A 728 -22.28 -8.60 -13.48
CA ALA A 728 -23.65 -8.14 -13.73
C ALA A 728 -24.69 -9.02 -13.01
N SER A 729 -25.73 -8.38 -12.49
CA SER A 729 -26.75 -9.07 -11.69
C SER A 729 -27.70 -9.84 -12.60
N LYS A 730 -28.03 -11.06 -12.19
CA LYS A 730 -28.81 -12.00 -13.00
C LYS A 730 -30.29 -11.67 -12.98
N SER A 731 -31.02 -12.18 -13.96
CA SER A 731 -32.47 -12.05 -14.04
C SER A 731 -33.18 -13.42 -14.05
N ALA A 732 -34.47 -13.44 -14.34
CA ALA A 732 -35.24 -14.68 -14.38
C ALA A 732 -34.94 -15.54 -15.62
N ASN A 733 -34.50 -14.90 -16.71
CA ASN A 733 -34.56 -15.46 -18.07
C ASN A 733 -33.20 -15.49 -18.76
#